data_AF-A0A5N6TEH4-F1
#
_entry.id   AF-A0A5N6TEH4-F1
#
_cell.length_a   1.000
_cell.length_b   1.000
_cell.length_c   1.000
_cell.angle_alpha   90.00
_cell.angle_beta   90.00
_cell.angle_gamma   90.00
#
_symmetry.space_group_name_H-M   'P 1'
#
loop_
_entity.id
_entity.type
_entity.pdbx_description
1 polymer ?
#
loop_
_entity_poly.entity_id
_entity_poly.type
_entity_poly.pdbx_seq_one_letter_code
_entity_poly.pdbx_strand_id
1 'polypeptide(L)'
;MPNNVTQPGSRGVRKPRKSRGRGLRTNTGCLICKRRHVKCDEARPQCGPCAKGRRPCVYGRTTGDTVDDTPVSSPQVQPATISQTNDLSVLADACHQETPLPSNNTPAVRPTGPYGPDFHRVSAASPSPFHDYIPSPATDSSAASAASTTSSKLAPLSWFELLANDAANADRDFLLSPQQALSSARSKEPTPGAALISIHAPRNPRECQSFQAASFQHDPEFRKRIPLAAVDEQSQALCDIPSSWTTSSPIQLSDQECRIFDHFVRTFGACLDFFDPSLQFSSVVPRLALHNVGLMNALLALSTRHLSLCSERSGIHIGQEPSAPIDRNAAVQYYYETLQYLNKVMRYQSYARSQELISTALLISTYEMIHGSNRDWERHLKGVFWIQRYQDNDGECGGLRQSVWWAWLRQDVWVAMRERRRVFSFWRPKKHVSTLTIPELCTRAIYLLAQCVNYASREESGSTDMEQRLQRGNELLYMLQEWQDCLPREFTPLPVPSTSEVWPPVWVHPPACAAALQLHGLARILAILYRPSIGGLQDYRAAQKLVSSSLGMICGIARMIDDTDKPACAVSLQCLFGAGLSVHTPHERAVLLDLLGKCQTRMCWPETPLTCDCNIPMSPRQTFAAEASKAQAEPYLSTMPPSNFSWQITLAEKVVAITGANRGIGLGIAEVCLANSAKFIYSLDMMEPGEEFLALQKRYSNLRYVQTDVTSEESVENAINQVVEETGRIDGLVANAGMTKHQPALKFDREELDKLFNLNVFGAYFCAQIAARKFIELGIKGSIVMTSSMTSYRPNRAAPSAPYGATKAAVRNMCHTLAMEWSQHGIRVNSISPGFVRTAMTYYVEKSPDWDLKMQYYGGMPRLADPRELGGAYVYLLSDSSSYTSGIDIPIAGIVGAW
;
A
#
# COMPACT_ATOMS: atom_id res chain seq x y z
N MET A 1 -74.28 35.14 -14.37
CA MET A 1 -74.99 34.25 -15.31
C MET A 1 -74.40 32.85 -15.16
N PRO A 2 -75.25 31.83 -15.07
CA PRO A 2 -75.03 30.55 -14.38
C PRO A 2 -74.63 29.43 -15.37
N ASN A 3 -74.17 28.25 -14.99
CA ASN A 3 -74.96 27.10 -14.53
C ASN A 3 -73.99 25.92 -14.34
N ASN A 4 -74.00 25.26 -13.18
CA ASN A 4 -74.57 23.90 -12.93
C ASN A 4 -73.92 22.79 -13.78
N VAL A 5 -73.47 21.67 -13.20
CA VAL A 5 -74.37 20.58 -12.79
C VAL A 5 -73.65 19.57 -11.85
N THR A 6 -74.23 19.42 -10.65
CA THR A 6 -74.48 18.25 -9.77
C THR A 6 -73.39 17.25 -9.30
N GLN A 7 -73.49 16.96 -7.98
CA GLN A 7 -72.75 16.00 -7.13
C GLN A 7 -73.01 14.51 -7.45
N PRO A 8 -72.23 13.56 -6.88
CA PRO A 8 -72.66 12.94 -5.61
C PRO A 8 -71.54 12.47 -4.65
N GLY A 9 -71.89 12.32 -3.37
CA GLY A 9 -71.44 11.16 -2.56
C GLY A 9 -70.37 11.40 -1.48
N SER A 10 -70.83 11.46 -0.23
CA SER A 10 -70.02 11.43 0.99
C SER A 10 -69.15 10.17 1.12
N ARG A 11 -67.83 10.33 1.22
CA ARG A 11 -66.90 9.33 1.77
C ARG A 11 -65.91 9.98 2.72
N GLY A 12 -65.72 9.33 3.87
CA GLY A 12 -65.06 9.85 5.06
C GLY A 12 -63.61 10.32 4.88
N VAL A 13 -63.24 11.20 5.82
CA VAL A 13 -61.90 11.77 6.01
C VAL A 13 -60.86 10.65 6.13
N ARG A 14 -60.07 10.44 5.08
CA ARG A 14 -58.87 9.59 5.13
C ARG A 14 -57.74 10.35 5.82
N LYS A 15 -57.31 9.85 6.99
CA LYS A 15 -56.06 10.24 7.64
C LYS A 15 -54.88 10.05 6.67
N PRO A 16 -53.86 10.95 6.69
CA PRO A 16 -52.73 10.89 5.78
C PRO A 16 -51.96 9.57 5.93
N ARG A 17 -51.69 8.93 4.80
CA ARG A 17 -50.94 7.67 4.70
C ARG A 17 -49.46 7.97 4.96
N LYS A 18 -48.89 7.43 6.04
CA LYS A 18 -47.46 7.55 6.35
C LYS A 18 -46.63 6.90 5.23
N SER A 19 -45.51 7.55 4.89
CA SER A 19 -44.54 7.11 3.89
C SER A 19 -44.09 5.66 4.13
N ARG A 20 -44.16 4.82 3.10
CA ARG A 20 -43.43 3.55 3.08
C ARG A 20 -41.95 3.86 2.98
N GLY A 21 -41.25 3.80 4.12
CA GLY A 21 -39.82 4.04 4.18
C GLY A 21 -39.17 3.26 5.32
N ARG A 22 -38.02 2.68 4.97
CA ARG A 22 -36.97 2.07 5.80
C ARG A 22 -37.19 0.64 6.31
N GLY A 23 -36.25 -0.21 5.93
CA GLY A 23 -36.11 -1.60 6.33
C GLY A 23 -35.93 -1.82 7.83
N LEU A 24 -35.96 -3.09 8.20
CA LEU A 24 -35.99 -3.68 9.55
C LEU A 24 -35.10 -2.95 10.58
N ARG A 25 -35.70 -2.48 11.67
CA ARG A 25 -35.01 -2.32 12.96
C ARG A 25 -35.38 -3.50 13.86
N THR A 26 -34.46 -4.43 14.09
CA THR A 26 -34.62 -5.62 14.96
C THR A 26 -34.05 -5.41 16.36
N ASN A 27 -33.40 -4.27 16.63
CA ASN A 27 -32.60 -4.08 17.85
C ASN A 27 -33.31 -3.34 18.99
N THR A 28 -34.52 -2.79 18.77
CA THR A 28 -35.35 -2.17 19.82
C THR A 28 -36.72 -2.86 19.91
N GLY A 29 -37.28 -2.99 21.11
CA GLY A 29 -38.48 -3.79 21.39
C GLY A 29 -38.33 -4.79 22.53
N CYS A 30 -39.45 -5.32 23.02
CA CYS A 30 -39.45 -6.35 24.06
C CYS A 30 -38.76 -7.64 23.55
N LEU A 31 -38.16 -8.40 24.46
CA LEU A 31 -37.38 -9.61 24.15
C LEU A 31 -38.21 -10.64 23.37
N ILE A 32 -39.51 -10.72 23.65
CA ILE A 32 -40.43 -11.68 23.01
C ILE A 32 -40.77 -11.27 21.57
N CYS A 33 -40.92 -9.98 21.28
CA CYS A 33 -41.08 -9.50 19.90
C CYS A 33 -39.79 -9.67 19.09
N LYS A 34 -38.63 -9.37 19.71
CA LYS A 34 -37.30 -9.56 19.10
C LYS A 34 -37.05 -11.01 18.70
N ARG A 35 -37.23 -11.97 19.62
CA ARG A 35 -37.05 -13.41 19.37
C ARG A 35 -37.96 -13.94 18.26
N ARG A 36 -39.12 -13.30 18.06
CA ARG A 36 -40.11 -13.71 17.05
C ARG A 36 -39.97 -12.94 15.73
N HIS A 37 -39.00 -12.05 15.61
CA HIS A 37 -38.82 -11.18 14.44
C HIS A 37 -40.09 -10.41 14.04
N VAL A 38 -40.90 -10.00 15.03
CA VAL A 38 -42.11 -9.17 14.82
C VAL A 38 -41.90 -7.76 15.39
N LYS A 39 -42.43 -6.76 14.68
CA LYS A 39 -42.29 -5.35 15.07
C LYS A 39 -42.96 -5.09 16.42
N CYS A 40 -42.17 -4.70 17.42
CA CYS A 40 -42.67 -4.25 18.72
C CYS A 40 -43.14 -2.80 18.61
N ASP A 41 -44.27 -2.46 19.24
CA ASP A 41 -44.74 -1.08 19.38
C ASP A 41 -44.26 -0.42 20.69
N GLU A 42 -43.44 -1.13 21.47
CA GLU A 42 -42.74 -0.65 22.67
C GLU A 42 -43.65 -0.14 23.81
N ALA A 43 -44.96 -0.36 23.70
CA ALA A 43 -45.92 -0.02 24.76
C ALA A 43 -45.63 -0.83 26.05
N ARG A 44 -45.68 -0.15 27.20
CA ARG A 44 -45.47 -0.71 28.54
C ARG A 44 -46.78 -0.62 29.34
N PRO A 45 -47.12 -1.61 30.17
CA PRO A 45 -46.32 -2.80 30.52
C PRO A 45 -46.35 -3.92 29.46
N GLN A 46 -47.27 -3.90 28.50
CA GLN A 46 -47.40 -4.93 27.47
C GLN A 46 -47.56 -4.32 26.08
N CYS A 47 -46.72 -4.76 25.14
CA CYS A 47 -46.78 -4.34 23.74
C CYS A 47 -47.98 -4.97 23.02
N GLY A 48 -48.57 -4.29 22.03
CA GLY A 48 -49.75 -4.74 21.30
C GLY A 48 -49.61 -6.14 20.67
N PRO A 49 -48.46 -6.48 20.05
CA PRO A 49 -48.21 -7.83 19.53
C PRO A 49 -48.16 -8.92 20.61
N CYS A 50 -47.65 -8.63 21.81
CA CYS A 50 -47.66 -9.57 22.94
C CYS A 50 -49.07 -9.69 23.55
N ALA A 51 -49.82 -8.60 23.63
CA ALA A 51 -51.19 -8.59 24.13
C ALA A 51 -52.13 -9.42 23.23
N LYS A 52 -52.07 -9.22 21.90
CA LYS A 52 -52.85 -10.03 20.94
C LYS A 52 -52.50 -11.53 20.99
N GLY A 53 -51.25 -11.84 21.26
CA GLY A 53 -50.79 -13.22 21.38
C GLY A 53 -50.99 -13.85 22.76
N ARG A 54 -51.52 -13.12 23.75
CA ARG A 54 -51.55 -13.46 25.18
C ARG A 54 -50.20 -13.96 25.71
N ARG A 55 -49.13 -13.23 25.37
CA ARG A 55 -47.74 -13.59 25.73
C ARG A 55 -47.16 -12.60 26.73
N PRO A 56 -46.27 -13.05 27.61
CA PRO A 56 -45.55 -12.14 28.49
C PRO A 56 -44.74 -11.13 27.65
N CYS A 57 -44.71 -9.87 28.07
CA CYS A 57 -43.96 -8.82 27.40
C CYS A 57 -42.84 -8.37 28.35
N VAL A 58 -41.60 -8.68 27.98
CA VAL A 58 -40.43 -8.50 28.84
C VAL A 58 -39.47 -7.50 28.21
N TYR A 59 -39.20 -6.42 28.92
CA TYR A 59 -38.15 -5.46 28.59
C TYR A 59 -36.99 -5.69 29.57
N GLY A 60 -35.75 -5.84 29.07
CA GLY A 60 -34.59 -6.04 29.94
C GLY A 60 -34.39 -4.84 30.87
N ARG A 61 -34.22 -5.07 32.17
CA ARG A 61 -33.97 -4.02 33.16
C ARG A 61 -32.50 -3.59 33.11
N THR A 62 -32.26 -2.30 32.92
CA THR A 62 -31.05 -1.59 33.36
C THR A 62 -31.13 -1.39 34.87
N THR A 63 -30.10 -1.78 35.62
CA THR A 63 -30.04 -1.64 37.08
C THR A 63 -29.68 -0.21 37.48
N GLY A 64 -30.58 0.40 38.26
CA GLY A 64 -30.44 1.67 38.95
C GLY A 64 -31.79 1.97 39.62
N ASP A 65 -31.92 1.54 40.88
CA ASP A 65 -32.77 2.07 41.96
C ASP A 65 -33.20 1.00 42.98
N THR A 66 -33.23 1.43 44.24
CA THR A 66 -33.15 0.77 45.56
C THR A 66 -34.47 0.18 46.12
N VAL A 67 -34.35 -0.71 47.13
CA VAL A 67 -34.97 -0.72 48.50
C VAL A 67 -35.25 -2.15 49.04
N ASP A 68 -34.78 -2.37 50.28
CA ASP A 68 -34.96 -3.37 51.38
C ASP A 68 -35.95 -4.56 51.29
N ASP A 69 -35.56 -5.76 51.76
CA ASP A 69 -35.74 -6.23 53.16
C ASP A 69 -35.19 -7.68 53.41
N THR A 70 -34.93 -8.01 54.68
CA THR A 70 -34.08 -9.06 55.33
C THR A 70 -34.56 -10.56 55.32
N PRO A 71 -33.99 -11.54 56.10
CA PRO A 71 -32.72 -12.27 55.92
C PRO A 71 -32.84 -13.82 55.98
N VAL A 72 -32.00 -14.60 55.27
CA VAL A 72 -31.71 -16.03 55.61
C VAL A 72 -30.26 -16.41 55.28
N SER A 73 -29.65 -17.10 56.23
CA SER A 73 -28.22 -17.36 56.44
C SER A 73 -27.57 -18.46 55.58
N SER A 74 -26.22 -18.40 55.53
CA SER A 74 -25.20 -19.46 55.30
C SER A 74 -24.51 -19.48 53.92
N PRO A 75 -23.22 -19.89 53.82
CA PRO A 75 -22.03 -19.42 54.54
C PRO A 75 -21.03 -18.75 53.58
N GLN A 76 -20.13 -17.96 54.14
CA GLN A 76 -19.15 -17.12 53.46
C GLN A 76 -18.22 -17.89 52.50
N VAL A 77 -18.23 -17.49 51.23
CA VAL A 77 -17.06 -17.56 50.34
C VAL A 77 -16.91 -16.16 49.75
N GLN A 78 -15.86 -15.45 50.16
CA GLN A 78 -15.50 -14.15 49.61
C GLN A 78 -15.11 -14.32 48.13
N PRO A 79 -15.77 -13.65 47.17
CA PRO A 79 -15.19 -13.46 45.85
C PRO A 79 -14.16 -12.34 45.98
N ALA A 80 -12.90 -12.70 45.76
CA ALA A 80 -11.81 -11.73 45.59
C ALA A 80 -12.21 -10.71 44.52
N THR A 81 -12.15 -9.44 44.90
CA THR A 81 -12.24 -8.28 44.05
C THR A 81 -11.32 -8.46 42.85
N ILE A 82 -11.87 -8.63 41.64
CA ILE A 82 -11.11 -8.43 40.40
C ILE A 82 -10.86 -6.93 40.32
N SER A 83 -9.72 -6.52 40.86
CA SER A 83 -9.11 -5.23 40.59
C SER A 83 -9.00 -5.07 39.08
N GLN A 84 -9.52 -3.97 38.56
CA GLN A 84 -9.13 -3.44 37.27
C GLN A 84 -7.59 -3.31 37.28
N THR A 85 -6.89 -4.23 36.63
CA THR A 85 -5.45 -4.13 36.42
C THR A 85 -5.22 -3.04 35.38
N ASN A 86 -4.50 -2.00 35.79
CA ASN A 86 -4.11 -0.85 34.96
C ASN A 86 -3.54 -1.31 33.60
N ASP A 87 -4.18 -0.92 32.49
CA ASP A 87 -3.71 -1.18 31.12
C ASP A 87 -2.30 -0.64 30.80
N LEU A 88 -1.76 0.22 31.68
CA LEU A 88 -0.36 0.67 31.68
C LEU A 88 0.64 -0.42 32.14
N SER A 89 0.20 -1.45 32.86
CA SER A 89 1.10 -2.49 33.37
C SER A 89 1.60 -3.41 32.26
N VAL A 90 0.81 -3.75 31.25
CA VAL A 90 1.21 -4.73 30.20
C VAL A 90 2.47 -4.29 29.44
N LEU A 91 2.56 -3.02 29.05
CA LEU A 91 3.74 -2.47 28.36
C LEU A 91 4.88 -2.15 29.32
N ALA A 92 4.57 -1.76 30.56
CA ALA A 92 5.58 -1.49 31.59
C ALA A 92 6.25 -2.79 32.10
N ASP A 93 5.47 -3.85 32.34
CA ASP A 93 5.91 -5.17 32.77
C ASP A 93 6.82 -5.81 31.70
N ALA A 94 6.44 -5.70 30.41
CA ALA A 94 7.28 -6.09 29.29
C ALA A 94 8.60 -5.29 29.21
N CYS A 95 8.61 -4.03 29.64
CA CYS A 95 9.81 -3.17 29.67
C CYS A 95 10.71 -3.39 30.89
N HIS A 96 10.18 -3.87 32.02
CA HIS A 96 10.88 -4.02 33.30
C HIS A 96 11.59 -5.38 33.45
N GLN A 97 11.22 -6.38 32.65
CA GLN A 97 11.86 -7.71 32.67
C GLN A 97 13.09 -7.83 31.73
N GLU A 98 13.40 -6.82 30.91
CA GLU A 98 14.55 -6.82 29.97
C GLU A 98 15.90 -6.38 30.60
N THR A 99 15.99 -6.02 31.89
CA THR A 99 17.27 -5.68 32.52
C THR A 99 18.07 -6.92 32.94
N PRO A 100 19.31 -7.12 32.45
CA PRO A 100 20.22 -8.11 33.03
C PRO A 100 20.57 -7.68 34.45
N LEU A 101 20.55 -8.62 35.39
CA LEU A 101 21.10 -8.41 36.74
C LEU A 101 22.55 -7.91 36.62
N PRO A 102 22.94 -6.82 37.32
CA PRO A 102 24.32 -6.35 37.29
C PRO A 102 25.26 -7.41 37.87
N SER A 103 26.36 -7.62 37.16
CA SER A 103 27.46 -8.50 37.54
C SER A 103 28.18 -7.97 38.79
N ASN A 104 27.70 -8.35 39.98
CA ASN A 104 28.47 -8.18 41.20
C ASN A 104 29.46 -9.35 41.36
N ASN A 105 30.73 -9.05 41.06
CA ASN A 105 31.88 -9.83 41.48
C ASN A 105 32.01 -9.80 43.01
N THR A 106 31.74 -10.92 43.69
CA THR A 106 32.50 -11.36 44.88
C THR A 106 32.16 -12.82 45.19
N PRO A 107 33.15 -13.68 45.51
CA PRO A 107 32.92 -15.11 45.65
C PRO A 107 32.40 -15.43 47.05
N ALA A 108 31.13 -15.83 47.15
CA ALA A 108 30.59 -16.38 48.39
C ALA A 108 30.45 -17.90 48.28
N VAL A 109 31.27 -18.56 49.09
CA VAL A 109 31.37 -19.99 49.35
C VAL A 109 30.01 -20.63 49.61
N ARG A 110 29.70 -21.74 48.94
CA ARG A 110 28.61 -22.66 49.30
C ARG A 110 29.04 -23.52 50.50
N PRO A 111 28.17 -23.73 51.49
CA PRO A 111 28.16 -24.97 52.25
C PRO A 111 27.02 -25.88 51.74
N THR A 112 27.41 -27.12 51.51
CA THR A 112 26.59 -28.30 51.26
C THR A 112 25.81 -28.74 52.51
N GLY A 113 24.54 -29.14 52.34
CA GLY A 113 23.79 -29.88 53.36
C GLY A 113 22.33 -30.13 52.97
N PRO A 114 21.77 -31.35 53.14
CA PRO A 114 20.56 -31.82 52.45
C PRO A 114 19.26 -31.59 53.27
N TYR A 115 18.14 -32.12 52.77
CA TYR A 115 16.76 -32.18 53.31
C TYR A 115 15.75 -31.21 52.64
N GLY A 116 14.84 -31.78 51.85
CA GLY A 116 13.50 -31.19 51.61
C GLY A 116 12.48 -31.79 52.58
N PRO A 117 11.15 -31.66 52.34
CA PRO A 117 10.44 -30.73 51.46
C PRO A 117 9.50 -29.80 52.27
N ASP A 118 9.04 -28.68 51.69
CA ASP A 118 7.69 -28.16 51.96
C ASP A 118 7.27 -27.17 50.86
N PHE A 119 6.33 -27.62 50.02
CA PHE A 119 5.69 -26.86 48.97
C PHE A 119 4.48 -26.13 49.55
N HIS A 120 4.57 -24.80 49.74
CA HIS A 120 3.38 -23.94 49.79
C HIS A 120 3.14 -23.31 48.43
N ARG A 121 2.22 -23.94 47.70
CA ARG A 121 1.65 -23.59 46.41
C ARG A 121 0.75 -22.36 46.56
N VAL A 122 1.18 -21.20 46.09
CA VAL A 122 0.27 -20.08 45.82
C VAL A 122 -0.35 -20.33 44.44
N SER A 123 -1.59 -20.80 44.46
CA SER A 123 -2.41 -21.04 43.27
C SER A 123 -2.99 -19.71 42.80
N ALA A 124 -2.39 -19.08 41.78
CA ALA A 124 -3.06 -18.03 41.02
C ALA A 124 -3.99 -18.70 39.99
N ALA A 125 -5.29 -18.44 40.14
CA ALA A 125 -6.34 -19.00 39.29
C ALA A 125 -6.18 -18.54 37.83
N SER A 126 -6.08 -19.50 36.93
CA SER A 126 -6.12 -19.28 35.47
C SER A 126 -7.53 -18.85 35.04
N PRO A 127 -7.72 -17.81 34.21
CA PRO A 127 -9.00 -17.59 33.57
C PRO A 127 -9.27 -18.67 32.52
N SER A 128 -10.50 -19.15 32.48
CA SER A 128 -11.01 -20.24 31.64
C SER A 128 -10.86 -20.00 30.12
N PRO A 129 -10.55 -21.03 29.31
CA PRO A 129 -10.28 -20.90 27.88
C PRO A 129 -11.54 -21.15 27.03
N PHE A 130 -12.57 -20.32 27.16
CA PHE A 130 -13.74 -20.41 26.28
C PHE A 130 -14.39 -19.04 26.08
N HIS A 131 -14.04 -18.33 25.00
CA HIS A 131 -14.89 -17.26 24.47
C HIS A 131 -14.75 -17.11 22.94
N ASP A 132 -15.88 -16.77 22.33
CA ASP A 132 -16.24 -16.93 20.92
C ASP A 132 -15.38 -16.11 19.96
N TYR A 133 -14.68 -16.82 19.07
CA TYR A 133 -14.01 -16.24 17.91
C TYR A 133 -15.01 -16.10 16.77
N ILE A 134 -15.14 -14.89 16.21
CA ILE A 134 -15.90 -14.67 14.97
C ILE A 134 -15.03 -15.18 13.79
N PRO A 135 -15.44 -16.23 13.05
CA PRO A 135 -14.75 -16.63 11.83
C PRO A 135 -14.85 -15.54 10.77
N SER A 136 -13.84 -15.43 9.90
CA SER A 136 -13.80 -14.47 8.79
C SER A 136 -15.11 -14.43 7.98
N PRO A 137 -15.80 -13.28 7.87
CA PRO A 137 -16.80 -13.06 6.84
C PRO A 137 -16.10 -12.48 5.60
N ALA A 138 -15.43 -13.33 4.83
CA ALA A 138 -14.83 -12.94 3.54
C ALA A 138 -14.87 -14.10 2.53
N THR A 139 -16.02 -14.75 2.45
CA THR A 139 -16.48 -15.42 1.23
C THR A 139 -17.91 -14.97 1.02
N ASP A 140 -18.11 -13.81 0.40
CA ASP A 140 -19.14 -13.68 -0.63
C ASP A 140 -19.12 -12.34 -1.37
N SER A 141 -19.51 -12.45 -2.65
CA SER A 141 -19.82 -11.44 -3.68
C SER A 141 -18.62 -10.77 -4.37
N SER A 142 -18.05 -11.35 -5.43
CA SER A 142 -18.69 -11.40 -6.77
C SER A 142 -18.19 -12.54 -7.70
N ALA A 143 -18.19 -13.79 -7.23
CA ALA A 143 -18.10 -14.99 -8.10
C ALA A 143 -18.73 -16.26 -7.48
N ALA A 144 -19.44 -16.13 -6.36
CA ALA A 144 -19.76 -17.25 -5.46
C ALA A 144 -21.21 -17.76 -5.55
N SER A 145 -21.89 -17.60 -6.69
CA SER A 145 -23.23 -18.19 -6.89
C SER A 145 -23.20 -19.67 -7.33
N ALA A 146 -22.17 -20.45 -6.98
CA ALA A 146 -22.09 -21.87 -7.39
C ALA A 146 -21.40 -22.84 -6.41
N ALA A 147 -20.91 -22.43 -5.23
CA ALA A 147 -20.10 -23.32 -4.38
C ALA A 147 -20.64 -23.46 -2.94
N SER A 148 -21.79 -24.12 -2.80
CA SER A 148 -22.14 -24.82 -1.54
C SER A 148 -21.19 -26.01 -1.37
N THR A 149 -20.76 -26.32 -0.13
CA THR A 149 -20.18 -27.53 0.53
C THR A 149 -19.48 -28.69 -0.24
N THR A 150 -19.43 -28.64 -1.56
CA THR A 150 -18.92 -29.61 -2.54
C THR A 150 -17.53 -29.23 -3.06
N SER A 151 -17.04 -28.03 -2.75
CA SER A 151 -15.83 -27.42 -3.36
C SER A 151 -14.49 -28.01 -2.90
N SER A 152 -14.36 -28.52 -1.67
CA SER A 152 -13.06 -29.03 -1.19
C SER A 152 -12.59 -30.29 -1.93
N LYS A 153 -13.52 -31.11 -2.44
CA LYS A 153 -13.18 -32.34 -3.21
C LYS A 153 -12.55 -32.04 -4.58
N LEU A 154 -12.71 -30.82 -5.10
CA LEU A 154 -12.17 -30.35 -6.37
C LEU A 154 -11.00 -29.37 -6.19
N ALA A 155 -10.52 -29.14 -4.97
CA ALA A 155 -9.49 -28.13 -4.70
C ALA A 155 -8.19 -28.33 -5.51
N PRO A 156 -7.64 -29.55 -5.60
CA PRO A 156 -6.51 -29.82 -6.50
C PRO A 156 -6.80 -29.48 -7.97
N LEU A 157 -7.99 -29.84 -8.47
CA LEU A 157 -8.39 -29.58 -9.86
C LEU A 157 -8.59 -28.08 -10.12
N SER A 158 -9.20 -27.36 -9.18
CA SER A 158 -9.39 -25.91 -9.26
C SER A 158 -8.08 -25.14 -9.23
N TRP A 159 -7.09 -25.58 -8.43
CA TRP A 159 -5.74 -25.00 -8.45
C TRP A 159 -5.04 -25.28 -9.79
N PHE A 160 -5.19 -26.48 -10.35
CA PHE A 160 -4.67 -26.79 -11.67
C PHE A 160 -5.33 -25.94 -12.78
N GLU A 161 -6.66 -25.80 -12.79
CA GLU A 161 -7.38 -24.93 -13.73
C GLU A 161 -6.93 -23.48 -13.62
N LEU A 162 -6.63 -23.01 -12.40
CA LEU A 162 -6.07 -21.69 -12.17
C LEU A 162 -4.72 -21.53 -12.86
N LEU A 163 -3.79 -22.46 -12.64
CA LEU A 163 -2.48 -22.46 -13.31
C LEU A 163 -2.59 -22.53 -14.84
N ALA A 164 -3.49 -23.37 -15.36
CA ALA A 164 -3.71 -23.51 -16.79
C ALA A 164 -4.27 -22.22 -17.40
N ASN A 165 -5.15 -21.52 -16.68
CA ASN A 165 -5.66 -20.21 -17.09
C ASN A 165 -4.59 -19.13 -17.00
N ASP A 166 -3.76 -19.11 -15.97
CA ASP A 166 -2.68 -18.11 -15.84
C ASP A 166 -1.62 -18.32 -16.93
N ALA A 167 -1.28 -19.56 -17.24
CA ALA A 167 -0.41 -19.90 -18.36
C ALA A 167 -1.03 -19.50 -19.72
N ALA A 168 -2.35 -19.70 -19.90
CA ALA A 168 -3.08 -19.28 -21.11
C ALA A 168 -3.27 -17.75 -21.21
N ASN A 169 -3.33 -17.04 -20.08
CA ASN A 169 -3.44 -15.58 -20.02
C ASN A 169 -2.08 -14.90 -20.17
N ALA A 170 -1.00 -15.50 -19.68
CA ALA A 170 0.37 -15.12 -20.03
C ALA A 170 0.59 -15.25 -21.55
N ASP A 171 -0.08 -16.23 -22.19
CA ASP A 171 -0.16 -16.43 -23.64
C ASP A 171 -1.08 -15.41 -24.38
N ARG A 172 -1.85 -14.56 -23.69
CA ARG A 172 -2.60 -13.47 -24.37
C ARG A 172 -1.74 -12.23 -24.65
N ASP A 173 -0.59 -12.12 -23.98
CA ASP A 173 0.53 -11.25 -24.36
C ASP A 173 1.63 -12.01 -25.15
N PHE A 174 1.38 -13.29 -25.48
CA PHE A 174 2.29 -14.18 -26.23
C PHE A 174 1.49 -15.29 -26.94
N LEU A 175 0.96 -15.04 -28.13
CA LEU A 175 0.13 -16.06 -28.82
C LEU A 175 0.97 -17.30 -29.20
N LEU A 176 0.49 -18.51 -28.89
CA LEU A 176 -0.08 -19.45 -29.90
C LEU A 176 -0.48 -20.83 -29.35
N SER A 177 -1.67 -21.28 -29.77
CA SER A 177 -2.07 -22.70 -29.76
C SER A 177 -1.59 -23.43 -31.04
N PRO A 178 -1.37 -24.76 -31.03
CA PRO A 178 -0.89 -25.51 -32.20
C PRO A 178 -2.02 -25.89 -33.17
N GLN A 179 -1.84 -25.61 -34.47
CA GLN A 179 -2.68 -26.13 -35.55
C GLN A 179 -2.37 -27.60 -35.84
N GLN A 180 -3.43 -28.40 -35.89
CA GLN A 180 -3.47 -29.75 -36.45
C GLN A 180 -3.10 -29.71 -37.94
N ALA A 181 -2.20 -30.59 -38.34
CA ALA A 181 -1.87 -30.84 -39.74
C ALA A 181 -2.63 -32.08 -40.26
N LEU A 182 -3.24 -31.91 -41.44
CA LEU A 182 -3.52 -32.90 -42.50
C LEU A 182 -4.68 -33.90 -42.21
N SER A 183 -5.65 -34.17 -43.08
CA SER A 183 -5.72 -34.07 -44.54
C SER A 183 -7.14 -34.36 -45.10
N SER A 184 -7.45 -33.70 -46.22
CA SER A 184 -8.24 -34.18 -47.39
C SER A 184 -9.79 -34.18 -47.41
N ALA A 185 -10.27 -33.53 -48.48
CA ALA A 185 -11.37 -33.91 -49.39
C ALA A 185 -12.85 -33.67 -49.03
N ARG A 186 -13.42 -32.69 -49.76
CA ARG A 186 -14.74 -32.64 -50.45
C ARG A 186 -16.06 -32.56 -49.64
N SER A 187 -16.69 -31.39 -49.84
CA SER A 187 -18.06 -31.16 -50.36
C SER A 187 -19.25 -30.93 -49.40
N LYS A 188 -19.95 -29.80 -49.69
CA LYS A 188 -21.36 -29.42 -49.52
C LYS A 188 -21.89 -28.82 -48.19
N GLU A 189 -22.15 -27.52 -48.29
CA GLU A 189 -23.30 -26.71 -47.80
C GLU A 189 -23.53 -26.45 -46.29
N PRO A 190 -24.17 -25.29 -45.95
CA PRO A 190 -23.85 -24.51 -44.75
C PRO A 190 -24.91 -24.56 -43.65
N THR A 191 -24.52 -24.26 -42.42
CA THR A 191 -25.45 -23.73 -41.39
C THR A 191 -24.74 -22.73 -40.47
N PRO A 192 -25.46 -21.72 -39.93
CA PRO A 192 -24.88 -20.42 -39.61
C PRO A 192 -24.60 -20.23 -38.11
N GLY A 193 -23.51 -19.54 -37.79
CA GLY A 193 -23.32 -18.94 -36.47
C GLY A 193 -21.88 -18.87 -36.01
N ALA A 194 -21.15 -17.83 -36.45
CA ALA A 194 -20.13 -17.09 -35.69
C ALA A 194 -19.26 -16.30 -36.69
N ALA A 195 -19.33 -14.97 -36.60
CA ALA A 195 -18.47 -14.09 -37.38
C ALA A 195 -17.01 -14.23 -36.90
N LEU A 196 -16.13 -14.73 -37.76
CA LEU A 196 -14.67 -14.64 -37.62
C LEU A 196 -14.20 -13.34 -38.30
N ILE A 197 -13.66 -12.41 -37.50
CA ILE A 197 -12.85 -11.29 -38.00
C ILE A 197 -11.39 -11.72 -37.95
N SER A 198 -10.72 -11.63 -39.10
CA SER A 198 -9.29 -11.88 -39.35
C SER A 198 -8.47 -10.58 -39.19
N ILE A 199 -7.37 -10.57 -38.41
CA ILE A 199 -6.31 -9.51 -38.39
C ILE A 199 -5.01 -10.13 -37.80
N HIS A 200 -3.97 -10.54 -38.56
CA HIS A 200 -2.81 -9.83 -39.17
C HIS A 200 -1.52 -9.61 -38.29
N ALA A 201 -0.41 -10.20 -38.77
CA ALA A 201 1.05 -9.87 -38.84
C ALA A 201 1.84 -9.08 -37.73
N PRO A 202 3.13 -9.43 -37.50
CA PRO A 202 4.01 -8.87 -36.44
C PRO A 202 4.52 -7.43 -36.70
N ARG A 203 4.84 -6.67 -35.64
CA ARG A 203 5.09 -5.21 -35.69
C ARG A 203 6.52 -4.76 -35.36
N ASN A 204 7.42 -5.61 -34.85
CA ASN A 204 8.82 -5.22 -34.70
C ASN A 204 9.86 -6.36 -34.80
N PRO A 205 11.16 -6.06 -35.01
CA PRO A 205 12.21 -7.08 -35.18
C PRO A 205 12.51 -7.90 -33.91
N ARG A 206 12.23 -7.36 -32.71
CA ARG A 206 12.36 -8.09 -31.43
C ARG A 206 11.26 -9.15 -31.28
N GLU A 207 10.04 -8.83 -31.70
CA GLU A 207 8.93 -9.78 -31.83
C GLU A 207 9.31 -10.89 -32.82
N CYS A 208 9.87 -10.57 -34.00
CA CYS A 208 10.36 -11.60 -34.93
C CYS A 208 11.44 -12.52 -34.32
N GLN A 209 12.32 -12.00 -33.47
CA GLN A 209 13.35 -12.80 -32.79
C GLN A 209 12.78 -13.67 -31.65
N SER A 210 11.79 -13.19 -30.90
CA SER A 210 11.06 -13.97 -29.89
C SER A 210 10.10 -15.00 -30.51
N PHE A 211 9.49 -14.69 -31.67
CA PHE A 211 8.71 -15.64 -32.47
C PHE A 211 9.60 -16.76 -33.03
N GLN A 212 10.81 -16.43 -33.46
CA GLN A 212 11.80 -17.44 -33.82
C GLN A 212 12.24 -18.25 -32.58
N ALA A 213 12.39 -17.61 -31.40
CA ALA A 213 12.71 -18.26 -30.12
C ALA A 213 11.69 -19.33 -29.68
N ALA A 214 10.39 -19.01 -29.76
CA ALA A 214 9.31 -19.94 -29.47
C ALA A 214 9.12 -21.03 -30.56
N SER A 215 9.78 -20.88 -31.71
CA SER A 215 9.80 -21.87 -32.79
C SER A 215 11.02 -22.79 -32.77
N PHE A 216 11.88 -22.77 -31.73
CA PHE A 216 13.13 -23.53 -31.77
C PHE A 216 13.06 -24.95 -31.21
N GLN A 217 13.59 -25.83 -32.06
CA GLN A 217 14.18 -27.16 -31.85
C GLN A 217 13.94 -27.77 -30.46
N HIS A 218 12.87 -28.57 -30.39
CA HIS A 218 12.73 -29.66 -29.44
C HIS A 218 14.07 -30.37 -29.22
N ASP A 219 14.48 -30.61 -27.97
CA ASP A 219 15.50 -31.62 -27.67
C ASP A 219 14.81 -33.01 -27.77
N PRO A 220 15.02 -33.78 -28.86
CA PRO A 220 14.41 -35.09 -29.02
C PRO A 220 14.96 -36.13 -28.03
N GLU A 221 16.07 -35.85 -27.34
CA GLU A 221 16.71 -36.80 -26.42
C GLU A 221 16.06 -36.80 -25.03
N PHE A 222 15.51 -35.68 -24.56
CA PHE A 222 14.79 -35.62 -23.27
C PHE A 222 13.53 -36.49 -23.27
N ARG A 223 12.74 -36.43 -24.35
CA ARG A 223 11.51 -37.23 -24.51
C ARG A 223 11.78 -38.73 -24.62
N LYS A 224 12.98 -39.13 -25.05
CA LYS A 224 13.43 -40.54 -25.08
C LYS A 224 13.90 -41.06 -23.71
N ARG A 225 14.33 -40.17 -22.81
CA ARG A 225 14.85 -40.53 -21.48
C ARG A 225 13.78 -40.66 -20.40
N ILE A 226 12.57 -40.16 -20.65
CA ILE A 226 11.42 -40.35 -19.77
C ILE A 226 10.71 -41.65 -20.15
N PRO A 227 10.58 -42.64 -19.25
CA PRO A 227 9.80 -43.85 -19.52
C PRO A 227 8.35 -43.45 -19.80
N LEU A 228 7.90 -43.67 -21.03
CA LEU A 228 6.49 -43.57 -21.39
C LEU A 228 5.74 -44.67 -20.65
N ALA A 229 5.00 -44.31 -19.59
CA ALA A 229 3.94 -45.17 -19.10
C ALA A 229 2.90 -45.30 -20.21
N ALA A 230 2.89 -46.46 -20.88
CA ALA A 230 1.90 -46.83 -21.87
C ALA A 230 0.52 -46.79 -21.21
N VAL A 231 -0.40 -46.01 -21.78
CA VAL A 231 -1.81 -46.09 -21.41
C VAL A 231 -2.59 -46.15 -22.71
N ASP A 232 -3.17 -47.32 -22.97
CA ASP A 232 -4.18 -47.54 -24.00
C ASP A 232 -5.38 -46.61 -23.74
N GLU A 233 -5.75 -45.84 -24.76
CA GLU A 233 -6.98 -45.04 -24.78
C GLU A 233 -8.18 -45.97 -24.98
N GLN A 234 -8.65 -46.62 -23.92
CA GLN A 234 -9.98 -47.23 -23.88
C GLN A 234 -10.54 -47.24 -22.46
N SER A 235 -11.76 -46.73 -22.34
CA SER A 235 -12.54 -46.50 -21.12
C SER A 235 -12.70 -47.74 -20.23
N GLN A 236 -11.74 -47.99 -19.35
CA GLN A 236 -11.86 -48.85 -18.17
C GLN A 236 -11.49 -48.04 -16.92
N ALA A 237 -12.12 -48.37 -15.78
CA ALA A 237 -11.85 -47.72 -14.51
C ALA A 237 -10.33 -47.66 -14.26
N LEU A 238 -9.79 -46.44 -14.20
CA LEU A 238 -8.35 -46.22 -14.02
C LEU A 238 -7.89 -46.96 -12.77
N CYS A 239 -6.91 -47.85 -12.91
CA CYS A 239 -6.23 -48.45 -11.77
C CYS A 239 -5.52 -47.32 -11.00
N ASP A 240 -6.08 -46.92 -9.86
CA ASP A 240 -5.68 -45.72 -9.12
C ASP A 240 -4.73 -46.06 -7.95
N ILE A 241 -3.56 -46.58 -8.31
CA ILE A 241 -2.48 -46.97 -7.40
C ILE A 241 -1.29 -46.02 -7.66
N PRO A 242 -0.44 -45.67 -6.68
CA PRO A 242 0.71 -44.78 -6.90
C PRO A 242 1.61 -45.14 -8.10
N SER A 243 1.78 -46.45 -8.37
CA SER A 243 2.51 -46.96 -9.53
C SER A 243 1.95 -46.51 -10.89
N SER A 244 0.70 -46.03 -10.94
CA SER A 244 0.01 -45.60 -12.15
C SER A 244 0.41 -44.21 -12.64
N TRP A 245 0.98 -43.37 -11.77
CA TRP A 245 1.42 -42.01 -12.11
C TRP A 245 2.89 -41.73 -11.78
N THR A 246 3.60 -42.66 -11.13
CA THR A 246 5.06 -42.63 -10.96
C THR A 246 5.80 -43.38 -12.07
N THR A 247 7.06 -43.05 -12.33
CA THR A 247 7.91 -43.82 -13.25
C THR A 247 8.47 -45.08 -12.57
N SER A 248 8.50 -46.19 -13.33
CA SER A 248 9.03 -47.48 -12.84
C SER A 248 10.55 -47.47 -12.66
N SER A 249 11.27 -46.70 -13.47
CA SER A 249 12.70 -46.43 -13.31
C SER A 249 12.97 -44.98 -12.88
N PRO A 250 14.08 -44.71 -12.17
CA PRO A 250 14.49 -43.36 -11.82
C PRO A 250 14.77 -42.51 -13.06
N ILE A 251 14.28 -41.27 -13.06
CA ILE A 251 14.50 -40.28 -14.12
C ILE A 251 16.00 -39.99 -14.25
N GLN A 252 16.53 -40.07 -15.48
CA GLN A 252 17.94 -39.82 -15.78
C GLN A 252 18.15 -38.34 -16.13
N LEU A 253 18.99 -37.66 -15.36
CA LEU A 253 19.31 -36.24 -15.55
C LEU A 253 20.56 -36.07 -16.41
N SER A 254 20.56 -35.04 -17.26
CA SER A 254 21.77 -34.55 -17.95
C SER A 254 22.74 -33.87 -16.98
N ASP A 255 23.99 -33.65 -17.39
CA ASP A 255 25.00 -32.95 -16.57
C ASP A 255 24.56 -31.53 -16.18
N GLN A 256 23.79 -30.86 -17.04
CA GLN A 256 23.22 -29.56 -16.75
C GLN A 256 22.08 -29.65 -15.71
N GLU A 257 21.18 -30.62 -15.87
CA GLU A 257 20.09 -30.85 -14.90
C GLU A 257 20.61 -31.28 -13.54
N CYS A 258 21.68 -32.08 -13.49
CA CYS A 258 22.37 -32.42 -12.24
C CYS A 258 22.85 -31.17 -11.49
N ARG A 259 23.40 -30.17 -12.19
CA ARG A 259 23.81 -28.89 -11.59
C ARG A 259 22.62 -28.07 -11.10
N ILE A 260 21.54 -28.01 -11.87
CA ILE A 260 20.29 -27.31 -11.50
C ILE A 260 19.66 -27.99 -10.27
N PHE A 261 19.69 -29.32 -10.23
CA PHE A 261 19.17 -30.13 -9.14
C PHE A 261 20.01 -29.97 -7.86
N ASP A 262 21.34 -29.96 -7.94
CA ASP A 262 22.21 -29.66 -6.79
C ASP A 262 21.95 -28.24 -6.26
N HIS A 263 21.75 -27.26 -7.15
CA HIS A 263 21.38 -25.90 -6.78
C HIS A 263 20.06 -25.84 -6.01
N PHE A 264 19.05 -26.64 -6.40
CA PHE A 264 17.80 -26.77 -5.63
C PHE A 264 18.10 -27.23 -4.21
N VAL A 265 18.79 -28.37 -4.05
CA VAL A 265 19.01 -29.02 -2.75
C VAL A 265 19.76 -28.09 -1.79
N ARG A 266 20.81 -27.41 -2.29
CA ARG A 266 21.67 -26.54 -1.49
C ARG A 266 21.07 -25.17 -1.20
N THR A 267 20.24 -24.64 -2.10
CA THR A 267 19.67 -23.30 -1.94
C THR A 267 18.22 -23.36 -1.47
N PHE A 268 17.30 -23.85 -2.30
CA PHE A 268 15.87 -23.83 -1.98
C PHE A 268 15.45 -24.89 -0.97
N GLY A 269 15.99 -26.11 -1.08
CA GLY A 269 15.78 -27.15 -0.09
C GLY A 269 16.15 -26.64 1.29
N ALA A 270 17.36 -26.09 1.43
CA ALA A 270 17.83 -25.51 2.68
C ALA A 270 16.99 -24.30 3.16
N CYS A 271 16.51 -23.44 2.27
CA CYS A 271 15.63 -22.32 2.63
C CYS A 271 14.23 -22.79 3.10
N LEU A 272 13.68 -23.83 2.47
CA LEU A 272 12.37 -24.40 2.81
C LEU A 272 12.45 -25.22 4.12
N ASP A 273 13.57 -25.90 4.34
CA ASP A 273 13.86 -26.69 5.55
C ASP A 273 14.48 -25.87 6.70
N PHE A 274 14.63 -24.56 6.57
CA PHE A 274 15.45 -23.76 7.49
C PHE A 274 15.10 -23.91 8.99
N PHE A 275 13.82 -24.15 9.31
CA PHE A 275 13.34 -24.41 10.68
C PHE A 275 13.03 -25.90 10.95
N ASP A 276 13.21 -26.77 9.96
CA ASP A 276 12.93 -28.19 10.02
C ASP A 276 14.24 -29.01 10.05
N PRO A 277 14.61 -29.59 11.21
CA PRO A 277 15.83 -30.38 11.32
C PRO A 277 15.77 -31.68 10.51
N SER A 278 14.59 -32.10 10.03
CA SER A 278 14.42 -33.34 9.27
C SER A 278 14.73 -33.21 7.78
N LEU A 279 15.01 -31.99 7.29
CA LEU A 279 15.50 -31.71 5.93
C LEU A 279 14.63 -32.37 4.84
N GLN A 280 13.30 -32.18 4.91
CA GLN A 280 12.36 -32.84 4.00
C GLN A 280 12.52 -32.37 2.55
N PHE A 281 12.75 -31.07 2.32
CA PHE A 281 12.94 -30.50 0.99
C PHE A 281 14.34 -30.74 0.41
N SER A 282 15.37 -30.86 1.24
CA SER A 282 16.73 -31.20 0.81
C SER A 282 16.96 -32.71 0.68
N SER A 283 16.08 -33.56 1.25
CA SER A 283 16.29 -35.02 1.23
C SER A 283 15.12 -35.82 0.65
N VAL A 284 13.88 -35.63 1.13
CA VAL A 284 12.71 -36.43 0.72
C VAL A 284 12.17 -35.97 -0.63
N VAL A 285 11.96 -34.68 -0.83
CA VAL A 285 11.44 -34.12 -2.10
C VAL A 285 12.33 -34.49 -3.30
N PRO A 286 13.67 -34.39 -3.24
CA PRO A 286 14.57 -34.85 -4.30
C PRO A 286 14.39 -36.34 -4.65
N ARG A 287 14.18 -37.20 -3.64
CA ARG A 287 13.93 -38.64 -3.87
C ARG A 287 12.56 -38.90 -4.50
N LEU A 288 11.53 -38.17 -4.07
CA LEU A 288 10.20 -38.24 -4.70
C LEU A 288 10.26 -37.77 -6.16
N ALA A 289 11.03 -36.72 -6.44
CA ALA A 289 11.20 -36.18 -7.78
C ALA A 289 11.81 -37.20 -8.75
N LEU A 290 12.71 -38.08 -8.31
CA LEU A 290 13.31 -39.12 -9.17
C LEU A 290 12.28 -40.08 -9.80
N HIS A 291 11.10 -40.21 -9.20
CA HIS A 291 10.02 -41.07 -9.69
C HIS A 291 8.77 -40.30 -10.14
N ASN A 292 8.81 -38.95 -10.13
CA ASN A 292 7.67 -38.12 -10.49
C ASN A 292 8.11 -36.99 -11.44
N VAL A 293 7.70 -37.10 -12.71
CA VAL A 293 8.09 -36.17 -13.77
C VAL A 293 7.65 -34.74 -13.47
N GLY A 294 6.42 -34.54 -12.99
CA GLY A 294 5.92 -33.19 -12.66
C GLY A 294 6.70 -32.54 -11.53
N LEU A 295 6.99 -33.28 -10.46
CA LEU A 295 7.77 -32.76 -9.34
C LEU A 295 9.22 -32.46 -9.74
N MET A 296 9.83 -33.31 -10.57
CA MET A 296 11.17 -33.06 -11.12
C MET A 296 11.20 -31.77 -11.95
N ASN A 297 10.24 -31.62 -12.87
CA ASN A 297 10.16 -30.42 -13.71
C ASN A 297 9.87 -29.15 -12.88
N ALA A 298 9.02 -29.21 -11.86
CA ALA A 298 8.78 -28.07 -10.97
C ALA A 298 10.06 -27.62 -10.22
N LEU A 299 10.85 -28.59 -9.76
CA LEU A 299 12.14 -28.36 -9.10
C LEU A 299 13.16 -27.73 -10.05
N LEU A 300 13.27 -28.26 -11.27
CA LEU A 300 14.16 -27.75 -12.31
C LEU A 300 13.74 -26.34 -12.75
N ALA A 301 12.43 -26.08 -12.93
CA ALA A 301 11.89 -24.77 -13.28
C ALA A 301 12.29 -23.69 -12.26
N LEU A 302 12.02 -23.95 -10.97
CA LEU A 302 12.35 -23.05 -9.85
C LEU A 302 13.85 -22.71 -9.81
N SER A 303 14.69 -23.74 -9.90
CA SER A 303 16.14 -23.59 -9.76
C SER A 303 16.77 -22.92 -10.98
N THR A 304 16.30 -23.25 -12.17
CA THR A 304 16.74 -22.63 -13.43
C THR A 304 16.40 -21.14 -13.43
N ARG A 305 15.18 -20.75 -13.01
CA ARG A 305 14.81 -19.33 -12.92
C ARG A 305 15.69 -18.56 -11.94
N HIS A 306 15.95 -19.13 -10.76
CA HIS A 306 16.81 -18.47 -9.77
C HIS A 306 18.26 -18.35 -10.25
N LEU A 307 18.82 -19.38 -10.87
CA LEU A 307 20.17 -19.33 -11.45
C LEU A 307 20.28 -18.25 -12.53
N SER A 308 19.25 -18.13 -13.38
CA SER A 308 19.15 -17.05 -14.38
C SER A 308 19.19 -15.67 -13.71
N LEU A 309 18.43 -15.45 -12.62
CA LEU A 309 18.44 -14.18 -11.88
C LEU A 309 19.80 -13.86 -11.23
N CYS A 310 20.48 -14.85 -10.65
CA CYS A 310 21.81 -14.66 -10.09
C CYS A 310 22.86 -14.33 -11.15
N SER A 311 22.75 -14.94 -12.35
CA SER A 311 23.63 -14.67 -13.49
C SER A 311 23.46 -13.21 -13.97
N GLU A 312 22.21 -12.76 -14.13
CA GLU A 312 21.90 -11.38 -14.54
C GLU A 312 22.44 -10.32 -13.55
N ARG A 313 22.41 -10.60 -12.25
CA ARG A 313 22.86 -9.67 -11.19
C ARG A 313 24.36 -9.63 -10.97
N SER A 314 25.08 -10.71 -11.28
CA SER A 314 26.51 -10.80 -10.96
C SER A 314 27.39 -9.99 -11.89
N GLY A 315 26.89 -9.55 -13.07
CA GLY A 315 27.53 -8.54 -13.95
C GLY A 315 28.96 -8.82 -14.42
N ILE A 316 29.55 -9.95 -14.06
CA ILE A 316 30.96 -10.30 -14.23
C ILE A 316 31.03 -11.74 -14.75
N HIS A 317 31.60 -11.93 -15.93
CA HIS A 317 32.19 -13.21 -16.35
C HIS A 317 33.37 -13.49 -15.42
N ILE A 318 33.12 -14.17 -14.30
CA ILE A 318 34.19 -14.64 -13.42
C ILE A 318 34.93 -15.76 -14.17
N GLY A 319 36.22 -15.56 -14.40
CA GLY A 319 37.12 -16.49 -15.08
C GLY A 319 37.42 -17.76 -14.28
N GLN A 320 36.41 -18.59 -14.03
CA GLN A 320 36.57 -20.01 -13.68
C GLN A 320 35.54 -20.85 -14.45
N GLU A 321 36.05 -21.50 -15.50
CA GLU A 321 35.46 -22.50 -16.41
C GLU A 321 34.12 -22.20 -17.14
N PRO A 322 34.02 -22.49 -18.45
CA PRO A 322 32.90 -22.09 -19.30
C PRO A 322 31.72 -23.04 -19.13
N SER A 323 30.96 -22.87 -18.05
CA SER A 323 29.63 -23.47 -17.97
C SER A 323 28.68 -22.62 -18.81
N ALA A 324 28.14 -23.20 -19.90
CA ALA A 324 27.24 -22.52 -20.83
C ALA A 324 26.16 -21.71 -20.10
N PRO A 325 25.81 -20.49 -20.57
CA PRO A 325 24.77 -19.68 -19.96
C PRO A 325 23.46 -20.49 -19.91
N ILE A 326 22.88 -20.59 -18.71
CA ILE A 326 21.61 -21.29 -18.52
C ILE A 326 20.54 -20.52 -19.28
N ASP A 327 19.93 -21.17 -20.28
CA ASP A 327 18.90 -20.58 -21.12
C ASP A 327 17.67 -20.19 -20.26
N ARG A 328 17.29 -18.91 -20.30
CA ARG A 328 16.11 -18.38 -19.62
C ARG A 328 14.82 -19.08 -20.07
N ASN A 329 14.79 -19.58 -21.30
CA ASN A 329 13.65 -20.29 -21.86
C ASN A 329 13.49 -21.71 -21.27
N ALA A 330 14.57 -22.30 -20.74
CA ALA A 330 14.51 -23.64 -20.14
C ALA A 330 13.65 -23.66 -18.85
N ALA A 331 13.67 -22.60 -18.05
CA ALA A 331 12.84 -22.50 -16.84
C ALA A 331 11.34 -22.52 -17.19
N VAL A 332 10.98 -21.79 -18.25
CA VAL A 332 9.61 -21.72 -18.77
C VAL A 332 9.18 -23.06 -19.36
N GLN A 333 10.08 -23.74 -20.08
CA GLN A 333 9.81 -25.09 -20.60
C GLN A 333 9.46 -26.07 -19.48
N TYR A 334 10.32 -26.20 -18.45
CA TYR A 334 10.05 -27.09 -17.33
C TYR A 334 8.73 -26.73 -16.60
N TYR A 335 8.40 -25.44 -16.50
CA TYR A 335 7.12 -24.99 -15.97
C TYR A 335 5.93 -25.52 -16.79
N TYR A 336 5.92 -25.34 -18.12
CA TYR A 336 4.84 -25.85 -18.99
C TYR A 336 4.76 -27.37 -18.99
N GLU A 337 5.88 -28.08 -18.99
CA GLU A 337 5.90 -29.54 -18.89
C GLU A 337 5.32 -30.03 -17.57
N THR A 338 5.52 -29.29 -16.48
CA THR A 338 4.88 -29.56 -15.19
C THR A 338 3.36 -29.45 -15.31
N LEU A 339 2.84 -28.42 -15.99
CA LEU A 339 1.40 -28.25 -16.22
C LEU A 339 0.82 -29.37 -17.10
N GLN A 340 1.53 -29.76 -18.16
CA GLN A 340 1.11 -30.88 -19.02
C GLN A 340 1.04 -32.19 -18.23
N TYR A 341 2.03 -32.44 -17.37
CA TYR A 341 2.03 -33.60 -16.49
C TYR A 341 0.83 -33.57 -15.54
N LEU A 342 0.60 -32.45 -14.85
CA LEU A 342 -0.54 -32.27 -13.95
C LEU A 342 -1.88 -32.52 -14.67
N ASN A 343 -2.07 -32.02 -15.89
CA ASN A 343 -3.28 -32.28 -16.69
C ASN A 343 -3.55 -33.78 -16.86
N LYS A 344 -2.49 -34.56 -17.09
CA LYS A 344 -2.57 -36.02 -17.24
C LYS A 344 -2.88 -36.71 -15.91
N VAL A 345 -2.15 -36.38 -14.84
CA VAL A 345 -2.18 -37.15 -13.59
C VAL A 345 -3.27 -36.74 -12.61
N MET A 346 -3.83 -35.54 -12.76
CA MET A 346 -4.93 -35.05 -11.91
C MET A 346 -6.24 -35.83 -12.10
N ARG A 347 -6.29 -36.72 -13.09
CA ARG A 347 -7.38 -37.69 -13.31
C ARG A 347 -7.35 -38.85 -12.30
N TYR A 348 -6.23 -39.07 -11.62
CA TYR A 348 -6.06 -40.11 -10.59
C TYR A 348 -6.40 -39.54 -9.21
N GLN A 349 -7.37 -40.15 -8.50
CA GLN A 349 -7.80 -39.66 -7.19
C GLN A 349 -6.72 -39.88 -6.11
N SER A 350 -5.91 -40.92 -6.25
CA SER A 350 -4.76 -41.18 -5.37
C SER A 350 -3.70 -40.08 -5.46
N TYR A 351 -3.50 -39.50 -6.65
CA TYR A 351 -2.55 -38.40 -6.85
C TYR A 351 -2.98 -37.11 -6.13
N ALA A 352 -4.28 -36.85 -6.05
CA ALA A 352 -4.82 -35.68 -5.34
C ALA A 352 -4.45 -35.63 -3.84
N ARG A 353 -4.13 -36.78 -3.24
CA ARG A 353 -3.70 -36.92 -1.83
C ARG A 353 -2.22 -37.23 -1.65
N SER A 354 -1.45 -37.20 -2.74
CA SER A 354 -0.03 -37.56 -2.77
C SER A 354 0.86 -36.47 -2.16
N GLN A 355 2.06 -36.87 -1.75
CA GLN A 355 3.09 -35.94 -1.25
C GLN A 355 3.73 -35.17 -2.42
N GLU A 356 3.73 -35.77 -3.60
CA GLU A 356 4.24 -35.26 -4.85
C GLU A 356 3.44 -34.05 -5.32
N LEU A 357 2.10 -34.13 -5.26
CA LEU A 357 1.24 -33.01 -5.63
C LEU A 357 1.46 -31.80 -4.72
N ILE A 358 1.43 -32.00 -3.40
CA ILE A 358 1.54 -30.88 -2.47
C ILE A 358 2.94 -30.24 -2.50
N SER A 359 3.99 -31.04 -2.73
CA SER A 359 5.35 -30.54 -2.97
C SER A 359 5.41 -29.77 -4.28
N THR A 360 4.87 -30.32 -5.37
CA THR A 360 4.80 -29.66 -6.69
C THR A 360 4.08 -28.32 -6.59
N ALA A 361 2.94 -28.28 -5.88
CA ALA A 361 2.16 -27.06 -5.72
C ALA A 361 2.91 -25.96 -4.97
N LEU A 362 3.65 -26.32 -3.91
CA LEU A 362 4.51 -25.37 -3.20
C LEU A 362 5.68 -24.89 -4.07
N LEU A 363 6.34 -25.78 -4.81
CA LEU A 363 7.47 -25.40 -5.68
C LEU A 363 7.03 -24.47 -6.82
N ILE A 364 5.90 -24.75 -7.47
CA ILE A 364 5.32 -23.86 -8.48
C ILE A 364 4.95 -22.50 -7.87
N SER A 365 4.29 -22.49 -6.70
CA SER A 365 3.98 -21.22 -6.02
C SER A 365 5.26 -20.43 -5.68
N THR A 366 6.34 -21.12 -5.33
CA THR A 366 7.65 -20.49 -5.08
C THR A 366 8.25 -19.95 -6.38
N TYR A 367 8.13 -20.68 -7.50
CA TYR A 367 8.56 -20.22 -8.82
C TYR A 367 7.85 -18.93 -9.21
N GLU A 368 6.53 -18.86 -9.07
CA GLU A 368 5.73 -17.67 -9.38
C GLU A 368 6.14 -16.47 -8.51
N MET A 369 6.40 -16.70 -7.22
CA MET A 369 6.92 -15.66 -6.32
C MET A 369 8.30 -15.13 -6.73
N ILE A 370 9.13 -15.94 -7.38
CA ILE A 370 10.47 -15.55 -7.86
C ILE A 370 10.41 -14.91 -9.24
N HIS A 371 9.54 -15.42 -10.11
CA HIS A 371 9.41 -14.96 -11.47
C HIS A 371 8.82 -13.54 -11.55
N GLY A 372 7.91 -13.19 -10.63
CA GLY A 372 7.46 -11.80 -10.44
C GLY A 372 6.69 -11.18 -11.61
N SER A 373 6.38 -11.94 -12.66
CA SER A 373 5.70 -11.47 -13.87
C SER A 373 4.22 -11.17 -13.63
N ASN A 374 3.57 -11.97 -12.78
CA ASN A 374 2.15 -11.81 -12.43
C ASN A 374 2.00 -11.51 -10.94
N ARG A 375 1.26 -10.45 -10.59
CA ARG A 375 0.88 -10.11 -9.20
C ARG A 375 -0.14 -11.07 -8.58
N ASP A 376 -0.33 -12.25 -9.19
CA ASP A 376 -1.34 -13.25 -8.84
C ASP A 376 -0.83 -14.33 -7.87
N TRP A 377 0.35 -14.15 -7.26
CA TRP A 377 0.91 -15.05 -6.21
C TRP A 377 -0.08 -15.35 -5.07
N GLU A 378 -0.99 -14.42 -4.76
CA GLU A 378 -2.05 -14.63 -3.76
C GLU A 378 -2.95 -15.80 -4.15
N ARG A 379 -3.32 -15.90 -5.43
CA ARG A 379 -4.19 -16.95 -5.94
C ARG A 379 -3.51 -18.31 -5.87
N HIS A 380 -2.23 -18.39 -6.22
CA HIS A 380 -1.45 -19.62 -6.12
C HIS A 380 -1.33 -20.09 -4.66
N LEU A 381 -0.97 -19.20 -3.73
CA LEU A 381 -0.88 -19.51 -2.30
C LEU A 381 -2.23 -19.94 -1.72
N LYS A 382 -3.32 -19.33 -2.16
CA LYS A 382 -4.69 -19.73 -1.80
C LYS A 382 -5.03 -21.13 -2.32
N GLY A 383 -4.58 -21.48 -3.53
CA GLY A 383 -4.72 -22.83 -4.06
C GLY A 383 -3.95 -23.87 -3.24
N VAL A 384 -2.69 -23.58 -2.88
CA VAL A 384 -1.90 -24.45 -1.98
C VAL A 384 -2.60 -24.64 -0.63
N PHE A 385 -3.19 -23.58 -0.06
CA PHE A 385 -4.01 -23.68 1.14
C PHE A 385 -5.19 -24.66 0.99
N TRP A 386 -5.92 -24.59 -0.12
CA TRP A 386 -7.05 -25.50 -0.36
C TRP A 386 -6.61 -26.95 -0.56
N ILE A 387 -5.46 -27.20 -1.19
CA ILE A 387 -4.88 -28.54 -1.33
C ILE A 387 -4.50 -29.07 0.05
N GLN A 388 -3.81 -28.28 0.88
CA GLN A 388 -3.46 -28.69 2.25
C GLN A 388 -4.70 -29.04 3.07
N ARG A 389 -5.77 -28.25 2.96
CA ARG A 389 -7.05 -28.54 3.62
C ARG A 389 -7.69 -29.82 3.08
N TYR A 390 -7.62 -30.07 1.77
CA TYR A 390 -8.15 -31.29 1.16
C TYR A 390 -7.39 -32.55 1.63
N GLN A 391 -6.09 -32.41 1.93
CA GLN A 391 -5.23 -33.47 2.42
C GLN A 391 -5.18 -33.58 3.96
N ASP A 392 -5.92 -32.73 4.68
CA ASP A 392 -5.91 -32.62 6.15
C ASP A 392 -4.51 -32.34 6.73
N ASN A 393 -3.70 -31.54 6.03
CA ASN A 393 -2.36 -31.15 6.46
C ASN A 393 -2.44 -29.98 7.46
N ASP A 394 -1.67 -30.07 8.56
CA ASP A 394 -1.56 -29.02 9.57
C ASP A 394 -0.13 -28.87 10.12
N GLY A 395 0.11 -27.86 10.96
CA GLY A 395 1.45 -27.58 11.49
C GLY A 395 2.02 -28.62 12.46
N GLU A 396 1.25 -29.65 12.82
CA GLU A 396 1.62 -30.71 13.77
C GLU A 396 1.48 -32.12 13.18
N CYS A 397 1.21 -32.26 11.87
CA CYS A 397 0.95 -33.56 11.23
C CYS A 397 2.20 -34.43 10.98
N GLY A 398 3.41 -33.89 11.21
CA GLY A 398 4.69 -34.58 11.05
C GLY A 398 5.16 -34.77 9.60
N GLY A 399 6.45 -35.08 9.46
CA GLY A 399 7.11 -35.37 8.18
C GLY A 399 6.96 -34.27 7.13
N LEU A 400 7.05 -34.64 5.85
CA LEU A 400 6.97 -33.72 4.72
C LEU A 400 5.70 -32.85 4.72
N ARG A 401 4.55 -33.36 5.17
CA ARG A 401 3.29 -32.61 5.19
C ARG A 401 3.36 -31.40 6.14
N GLN A 402 3.96 -31.59 7.32
CA GLN A 402 4.22 -30.49 8.26
C GLN A 402 5.23 -29.50 7.70
N SER A 403 6.29 -29.97 7.06
CA SER A 403 7.32 -29.11 6.48
C SER A 403 6.77 -28.25 5.35
N VAL A 404 5.92 -28.81 4.49
CA VAL A 404 5.18 -28.03 3.47
C VAL A 404 4.29 -27.00 4.15
N TRP A 405 3.58 -27.35 5.22
CA TRP A 405 2.70 -26.41 5.93
C TRP A 405 3.45 -25.19 6.48
N TRP A 406 4.59 -25.41 7.15
CA TRP A 406 5.40 -24.31 7.69
C TRP A 406 6.11 -23.50 6.59
N ALA A 407 6.58 -24.16 5.52
CA ALA A 407 7.17 -23.46 4.38
C ALA A 407 6.14 -22.58 3.65
N TRP A 408 4.94 -23.11 3.40
CA TRP A 408 3.81 -22.36 2.84
C TRP A 408 3.39 -21.19 3.73
N LEU A 409 3.26 -21.41 5.05
CA LEU A 409 2.84 -20.34 5.96
C LEU A 409 3.84 -19.18 5.95
N ARG A 410 5.16 -19.44 5.86
CA ARG A 410 6.16 -18.37 5.73
C ARG A 410 5.97 -17.54 4.45
N GLN A 411 5.65 -18.20 3.34
CA GLN A 411 5.36 -17.52 2.07
C GLN A 411 4.08 -16.67 2.17
N ASP A 412 3.02 -17.22 2.75
CA ASP A 412 1.75 -16.51 2.92
C ASP A 412 1.87 -15.34 3.91
N VAL A 413 2.62 -15.49 5.01
CA VAL A 413 2.91 -14.41 5.95
C VAL A 413 3.61 -13.24 5.26
N TRP A 414 4.62 -13.52 4.44
CA TRP A 414 5.32 -12.49 3.65
C TRP A 414 4.37 -11.74 2.72
N VAL A 415 3.58 -12.46 1.93
CA VAL A 415 2.63 -11.86 0.99
C VAL A 415 1.52 -11.11 1.72
N ALA A 416 0.93 -11.69 2.76
CA ALA A 416 -0.14 -11.09 3.55
C ALA A 416 0.29 -9.77 4.19
N MET A 417 1.54 -9.71 4.70
CA MET A 417 2.12 -8.49 5.24
C MET A 417 2.24 -7.40 4.18
N ARG A 418 2.72 -7.72 2.97
CA ARG A 418 2.85 -6.75 1.86
C ARG A 418 1.50 -6.23 1.37
N GLU A 419 0.53 -7.12 1.22
CA GLU A 419 -0.81 -6.79 0.69
C GLU A 419 -1.78 -6.24 1.76
N ARG A 420 -1.37 -6.22 3.04
CA ARG A 420 -2.20 -5.82 4.19
C ARG A 420 -3.50 -6.64 4.32
N ARG A 421 -3.43 -7.93 4.02
CA ARG A 421 -4.54 -8.89 4.16
C ARG A 421 -4.29 -9.87 5.30
N ARG A 422 -5.32 -10.61 5.70
CA ARG A 422 -5.13 -11.77 6.60
C ARG A 422 -4.42 -12.93 5.89
N VAL A 423 -3.69 -13.71 6.68
CA VAL A 423 -3.17 -15.02 6.25
C VAL A 423 -4.33 -15.99 6.05
N PHE A 424 -4.20 -16.95 5.14
CA PHE A 424 -5.27 -17.89 4.82
C PHE A 424 -5.50 -18.94 5.92
N SER A 425 -4.57 -19.08 6.87
CA SER A 425 -4.64 -20.08 7.93
C SER A 425 -5.58 -19.69 9.08
N PHE A 426 -6.44 -20.65 9.47
CA PHE A 426 -7.27 -20.59 10.69
C PHE A 426 -6.80 -21.60 11.75
N TRP A 427 -5.65 -22.23 11.53
CA TRP A 427 -5.12 -23.27 12.41
C TRP A 427 -4.72 -22.70 13.77
N ARG A 428 -4.84 -23.53 14.80
CA ARG A 428 -4.45 -23.20 16.18
C ARG A 428 -3.53 -24.29 16.72
N PRO A 429 -2.41 -23.92 17.37
CA PRO A 429 -1.54 -24.89 18.00
C PRO A 429 -2.27 -25.67 19.09
N LYS A 430 -2.04 -26.98 19.15
CA LYS A 430 -2.62 -27.84 20.20
C LYS A 430 -1.68 -27.94 21.40
N LYS A 431 -0.36 -27.90 21.15
CA LYS A 431 0.68 -27.94 22.19
C LYS A 431 0.87 -26.58 22.86
N HIS A 432 1.01 -26.61 24.19
CA HIS A 432 1.35 -25.44 24.99
C HIS A 432 2.80 -25.01 24.75
N VAL A 433 3.10 -23.70 24.80
CA VAL A 433 4.43 -23.17 24.44
C VAL A 433 5.55 -23.71 25.32
N SER A 434 5.28 -23.93 26.61
CA SER A 434 6.23 -24.51 27.57
C SER A 434 6.62 -25.98 27.29
N THR A 435 5.90 -26.67 26.41
CA THR A 435 6.15 -28.10 26.07
C THR A 435 6.86 -28.28 24.74
N LEU A 436 7.17 -27.17 24.04
CA LEU A 436 7.74 -27.20 22.70
C LEU A 436 9.24 -27.50 22.73
N THR A 437 9.69 -28.28 21.76
CA THR A 437 11.11 -28.46 21.46
C THR A 437 11.69 -27.21 20.78
N ILE A 438 13.02 -27.10 20.68
CA ILE A 438 13.68 -25.94 20.04
C ILE A 438 13.18 -25.70 18.60
N PRO A 439 13.10 -26.70 17.70
CA PRO A 439 12.55 -26.48 16.35
C PRO A 439 11.07 -26.03 16.37
N GLU A 440 10.27 -26.57 17.30
CA GLU A 440 8.87 -26.17 17.47
C GLU A 440 8.73 -24.75 18.04
N LEU A 441 9.66 -24.29 18.89
CA LEU A 441 9.73 -22.89 19.33
C LEU A 441 10.07 -21.97 18.17
N CYS A 442 10.99 -22.37 17.28
CA CYS A 442 11.33 -21.59 16.10
C CYS A 442 10.14 -21.49 15.12
N THR A 443 9.43 -22.59 14.85
CA THR A 443 8.23 -22.54 14.01
C THR A 443 7.07 -21.81 14.69
N ARG A 444 6.97 -21.86 16.03
CA ARG A 444 6.00 -21.07 16.79
C ARG A 444 6.17 -19.56 16.57
N ALA A 445 7.40 -19.07 16.37
CA ALA A 445 7.63 -17.66 16.03
C ALA A 445 6.96 -17.25 14.69
N ILE A 446 6.93 -18.15 13.70
CA ILE A 446 6.22 -17.94 12.43
C ILE A 446 4.71 -17.79 12.67
N TYR A 447 4.14 -18.66 13.52
CA TYR A 447 2.72 -18.59 13.88
C TYR A 447 2.38 -17.27 14.59
N LEU A 448 3.20 -16.84 15.55
CA LEU A 448 3.00 -15.57 16.27
C LEU A 448 3.08 -14.37 15.33
N LEU A 449 4.04 -14.37 14.41
CA LEU A 449 4.12 -13.36 13.36
C LEU A 449 2.87 -13.36 12.48
N ALA A 450 2.37 -14.54 12.08
CA ALA A 450 1.13 -14.65 11.31
C ALA A 450 -0.09 -14.03 12.04
N GLN A 451 -0.18 -14.22 13.37
CA GLN A 451 -1.24 -13.59 14.17
C GLN A 451 -1.10 -12.06 14.22
N CYS A 452 0.13 -11.55 14.31
CA CYS A 452 0.38 -10.10 14.30
C CYS A 452 0.14 -9.48 12.91
N VAL A 453 0.42 -10.22 11.82
CA VAL A 453 0.06 -9.83 10.45
C VAL A 453 -1.46 -9.77 10.27
N ASN A 454 -2.21 -10.75 10.81
CA ASN A 454 -3.67 -10.70 10.82
C ASN A 454 -4.21 -9.47 11.55
N TYR A 455 -3.59 -9.10 12.66
CA TYR A 455 -3.95 -7.90 13.41
C TYR A 455 -3.63 -6.60 12.67
N ALA A 456 -2.53 -6.60 11.91
CA ALA A 456 -2.10 -5.48 11.06
C ALA A 456 -2.87 -5.38 9.72
N SER A 457 -3.84 -6.27 9.46
CA SER A 457 -4.58 -6.31 8.20
C SER A 457 -5.58 -5.16 8.09
N ARG A 458 -6.02 -4.86 6.86
CA ARG A 458 -7.06 -3.83 6.61
C ARG A 458 -8.41 -4.23 7.21
N GLU A 459 -8.75 -5.51 7.19
CA GLU A 459 -10.03 -5.99 7.74
C GLU A 459 -10.10 -5.75 9.26
N GLU A 460 -9.02 -6.04 9.98
CA GLU A 460 -8.95 -5.77 11.43
C GLU A 460 -8.81 -4.27 11.71
N SER A 461 -8.08 -3.56 10.85
CA SER A 461 -7.81 -2.14 11.05
C SER A 461 -9.03 -1.24 10.83
N GLY A 462 -10.02 -1.70 10.08
CA GLY A 462 -11.26 -0.97 9.79
C GLY A 462 -12.39 -1.20 10.80
N SER A 463 -12.17 -2.00 11.86
CA SER A 463 -13.18 -2.22 12.89
C SER A 463 -13.45 -0.92 13.68
N THR A 464 -14.71 -0.69 14.05
CA THR A 464 -15.13 0.51 14.79
C THR A 464 -15.02 0.36 16.30
N ASP A 465 -14.69 -0.84 16.78
CA ASP A 465 -14.56 -1.17 18.20
C ASP A 465 -13.10 -1.07 18.65
N MET A 466 -12.74 0.10 19.14
CA MET A 466 -11.38 0.41 19.60
C MET A 466 -10.99 -0.37 20.86
N GLU A 467 -11.95 -0.77 21.70
CA GLU A 467 -11.71 -1.49 22.95
C GLU A 467 -11.37 -2.95 22.66
N GLN A 468 -12.14 -3.62 21.79
CA GLN A 468 -11.81 -4.97 21.33
C GLN A 468 -10.45 -5.01 20.63
N ARG A 469 -10.14 -3.98 19.84
CA ARG A 469 -8.84 -3.89 19.16
C ARG A 469 -7.69 -3.70 20.14
N LEU A 470 -7.86 -2.89 21.20
CA LEU A 470 -6.88 -2.75 22.27
C LEU A 470 -6.67 -4.09 22.99
N GLN A 471 -7.75 -4.75 23.40
CA GLN A 471 -7.71 -6.05 24.07
C GLN A 471 -6.97 -7.08 23.21
N ARG A 472 -7.30 -7.16 21.92
CA ARG A 472 -6.63 -8.05 20.99
C ARG A 472 -5.13 -7.75 20.84
N GLY A 473 -4.75 -6.47 20.81
CA GLY A 473 -3.35 -6.07 20.81
C GLY A 473 -2.62 -6.49 22.10
N ASN A 474 -3.26 -6.34 23.26
CA ASN A 474 -2.71 -6.77 24.54
C ASN A 474 -2.55 -8.30 24.61
N GLU A 475 -3.51 -9.06 24.12
CA GLU A 475 -3.43 -10.53 24.01
C GLU A 475 -2.22 -10.97 23.18
N LEU A 476 -1.98 -10.32 22.03
CA LEU A 476 -0.85 -10.64 21.17
C LEU A 476 0.49 -10.34 21.85
N LEU A 477 0.58 -9.21 22.55
CA LEU A 477 1.78 -8.87 23.33
C LEU A 477 2.02 -9.88 24.45
N TYR A 478 0.97 -10.34 25.12
CA TYR A 478 1.07 -11.41 26.12
C TYR A 478 1.56 -12.72 25.51
N MET A 479 1.01 -13.15 24.38
CA MET A 479 1.46 -14.37 23.68
C MET A 479 2.93 -14.27 23.23
N LEU A 480 3.37 -13.10 22.80
CA LEU A 480 4.76 -12.83 22.42
C LEU A 480 5.69 -12.87 23.63
N GLN A 481 5.25 -12.37 24.79
CA GLN A 481 6.00 -12.43 26.04
C GLN A 481 6.09 -13.87 26.56
N GLU A 482 4.97 -14.61 26.58
CA GLU A 482 4.92 -16.00 27.03
C GLU A 482 5.88 -16.90 26.23
N TRP A 483 5.99 -16.67 24.91
CA TRP A 483 6.97 -17.36 24.08
C TRP A 483 8.41 -17.00 24.46
N GLN A 484 8.68 -15.71 24.74
CA GLN A 484 10.00 -15.24 25.13
C GLN A 484 10.44 -15.79 26.50
N ASP A 485 9.51 -15.93 27.44
CA ASP A 485 9.75 -16.47 28.78
C ASP A 485 10.09 -17.97 28.78
N CYS A 486 9.68 -18.70 27.72
CA CYS A 486 9.93 -20.13 27.56
C CYS A 486 11.22 -20.44 26.78
N LEU A 487 12.02 -19.43 26.40
CA LEU A 487 13.20 -19.65 25.55
C LEU A 487 14.36 -20.31 26.32
N PRO A 488 14.94 -21.40 25.79
CA PRO A 488 16.12 -22.00 26.36
C PRO A 488 17.40 -21.21 25.99
N ARG A 489 18.55 -21.61 26.54
CA ARG A 489 19.81 -20.85 26.47
C ARG A 489 20.35 -20.66 25.04
N GLU A 490 19.95 -21.51 24.11
CA GLU A 490 20.32 -21.47 22.69
C GLU A 490 19.83 -20.18 22.00
N PHE A 491 18.81 -19.51 22.56
CA PHE A 491 18.33 -18.22 22.07
C PHE A 491 19.08 -17.03 22.70
N THR A 492 20.00 -17.26 23.64
CA THR A 492 20.74 -16.19 24.30
C THR A 492 21.84 -15.66 23.38
N PRO A 493 21.91 -14.33 23.12
CA PRO A 493 23.00 -13.75 22.35
C PRO A 493 24.37 -14.03 22.96
N LEU A 494 25.31 -14.42 22.11
CA LEU A 494 26.71 -14.58 22.45
C LEU A 494 27.37 -13.20 22.62
N PRO A 495 28.34 -13.05 23.54
CA PRO A 495 29.03 -11.78 23.74
C PRO A 495 29.89 -11.45 22.52
N VAL A 496 29.55 -10.34 21.84
CA VAL A 496 30.30 -9.82 20.69
C VAL A 496 30.77 -8.40 21.01
N PRO A 497 32.04 -8.05 20.78
CA PRO A 497 32.51 -6.67 20.97
C PRO A 497 31.81 -5.73 19.98
N SER A 498 31.23 -4.64 20.49
CA SER A 498 30.53 -3.67 19.63
C SER A 498 31.48 -2.60 19.11
N THR A 499 31.53 -2.44 17.79
CA THR A 499 32.23 -1.35 17.09
C THR A 499 31.27 -0.43 16.33
N SER A 500 29.97 -0.72 16.33
CA SER A 500 28.95 0.04 15.58
C SER A 500 28.18 0.97 16.51
N GLU A 501 28.01 2.23 16.09
CA GLU A 501 27.19 3.21 16.81
C GLU A 501 25.68 2.91 16.70
N VAL A 502 25.23 2.35 15.57
CA VAL A 502 23.82 2.02 15.32
C VAL A 502 23.60 0.52 15.24
N TRP A 503 22.73 0.02 16.12
CA TRP A 503 22.36 -1.39 16.35
C TRP A 503 23.57 -2.33 16.36
N PRO A 504 24.12 -2.66 17.55
CA PRO A 504 25.30 -3.50 17.66
C PRO A 504 25.05 -4.91 17.10
N PRO A 505 26.10 -5.64 16.67
CA PRO A 505 25.96 -7.01 16.21
C PRO A 505 25.37 -7.91 17.31
N VAL A 506 24.38 -8.72 16.95
CA VAL A 506 23.74 -9.70 17.84
C VAL A 506 23.93 -11.07 17.23
N TRP A 507 24.74 -11.92 17.86
CA TRP A 507 25.03 -13.25 17.35
C TRP A 507 24.35 -14.31 18.21
N VAL A 508 23.52 -15.14 17.60
CA VAL A 508 22.80 -16.25 18.24
C VAL A 508 23.04 -17.49 17.40
N HIS A 509 23.33 -18.62 18.05
CA HIS A 509 23.61 -19.89 17.38
C HIS A 509 22.79 -21.02 18.04
N PRO A 510 22.06 -21.85 17.27
CA PRO A 510 22.09 -21.98 15.81
C PRO A 510 21.30 -20.88 15.05
N PRO A 511 21.57 -20.66 13.74
CA PRO A 511 20.93 -19.60 12.95
C PRO A 511 19.39 -19.61 12.95
N ALA A 512 18.78 -20.79 13.05
CA ALA A 512 17.33 -20.92 13.17
C ALA A 512 16.78 -20.23 14.44
N CYS A 513 17.51 -20.28 15.56
CA CYS A 513 17.11 -19.57 16.79
C CYS A 513 17.24 -18.06 16.62
N ALA A 514 18.31 -17.59 15.96
CA ALA A 514 18.50 -16.18 15.62
C ALA A 514 17.35 -15.66 14.75
N ALA A 515 17.00 -16.37 13.69
CA ALA A 515 15.91 -15.99 12.81
C ALA A 515 14.54 -16.00 13.51
N ALA A 516 14.30 -16.94 14.43
CA ALA A 516 13.09 -16.94 15.25
C ALA A 516 12.98 -15.69 16.13
N LEU A 517 14.09 -15.17 16.67
CA LEU A 517 14.13 -13.89 17.38
C LEU A 517 13.86 -12.70 16.44
N GLN A 518 14.34 -12.73 15.20
CA GLN A 518 14.00 -11.70 14.21
C GLN A 518 12.50 -11.69 13.89
N LEU A 519 11.90 -12.88 13.70
CA LEU A 519 10.46 -13.03 13.46
C LEU A 519 9.63 -12.52 14.65
N HIS A 520 10.05 -12.83 15.87
CA HIS A 520 9.43 -12.33 17.11
C HIS A 520 9.55 -10.81 17.24
N GLY A 521 10.73 -10.23 16.98
CA GLY A 521 10.93 -8.79 16.95
C GLY A 521 10.02 -8.10 15.94
N LEU A 522 9.87 -8.66 14.74
CA LEU A 522 8.95 -8.12 13.73
C LEU A 522 7.49 -8.22 14.21
N ALA A 523 7.10 -9.35 14.81
CA ALA A 523 5.76 -9.54 15.35
C ALA A 523 5.44 -8.51 16.45
N ARG A 524 6.39 -8.23 17.36
CA ARG A 524 6.29 -7.17 18.38
C ARG A 524 6.10 -5.80 17.74
N ILE A 525 6.89 -5.44 16.73
CA ILE A 525 6.75 -4.18 16.00
C ILE A 525 5.35 -4.04 15.40
N LEU A 526 4.85 -5.07 14.70
CA LEU A 526 3.52 -5.04 14.10
C LEU A 526 2.41 -4.91 15.15
N ALA A 527 2.47 -5.69 16.24
CA ALA A 527 1.49 -5.59 17.32
C ALA A 527 1.43 -4.18 17.91
N ILE A 528 2.58 -3.54 18.14
CA ILE A 528 2.66 -2.19 18.71
C ILE A 528 2.19 -1.11 17.71
N LEU A 529 2.63 -1.17 16.45
CA LEU A 529 2.30 -0.15 15.44
C LEU A 529 0.80 -0.06 15.15
N TYR A 530 0.08 -1.19 15.20
CA TYR A 530 -1.35 -1.25 14.89
C TYR A 530 -2.26 -1.28 16.11
N ARG A 531 -1.68 -1.24 17.31
CA ARG A 531 -2.42 -1.14 18.58
C ARG A 531 -2.84 0.31 18.82
N PRO A 532 -4.12 0.58 19.14
CA PRO A 532 -4.55 1.89 19.59
C PRO A 532 -3.77 2.37 20.83
N SER A 533 -3.34 3.63 20.83
CA SER A 533 -2.77 4.26 22.01
C SER A 533 -3.88 4.96 22.80
N ILE A 534 -4.20 4.42 23.99
CA ILE A 534 -5.12 5.03 24.95
C ILE A 534 -4.35 5.57 26.15
N GLY A 535 -3.14 5.05 26.41
CA GLY A 535 -2.27 5.56 27.45
C GLY A 535 -1.57 6.85 27.03
N GLY A 536 -1.32 7.72 28.01
CA GLY A 536 -0.58 8.97 27.79
C GLY A 536 0.91 8.75 27.45
N LEU A 537 1.75 9.74 27.76
CA LEU A 537 3.17 9.75 27.39
C LEU A 537 3.97 8.51 27.85
N GLN A 538 3.58 7.87 28.96
CA GLN A 538 4.25 6.66 29.47
C GLN A 538 4.05 5.44 28.56
N ASP A 539 2.83 5.24 28.08
CA ASP A 539 2.47 4.15 27.15
C ASP A 539 3.23 4.29 25.83
N TYR A 540 3.29 5.52 25.32
CA TYR A 540 4.08 5.85 24.14
C TYR A 540 5.59 5.56 24.34
N ARG A 541 6.16 5.96 25.48
CA ARG A 541 7.59 5.70 25.79
C ARG A 541 7.87 4.20 25.90
N ALA A 542 7.00 3.43 26.54
CA ALA A 542 7.15 1.99 26.64
C ALA A 542 7.06 1.32 25.26
N ALA A 543 6.07 1.70 24.45
CA ALA A 543 5.94 1.25 23.07
C ALA A 543 7.18 1.56 22.23
N GLN A 544 7.72 2.78 22.30
CA GLN A 544 8.94 3.18 21.60
C GLN A 544 10.17 2.38 22.07
N LYS A 545 10.30 2.11 23.37
CA LYS A 545 11.38 1.28 23.92
C LYS A 545 11.33 -0.15 23.34
N LEU A 546 10.14 -0.76 23.30
CA LEU A 546 9.97 -2.11 22.76
C LEU A 546 10.23 -2.16 21.25
N VAL A 547 9.82 -1.14 20.49
CA VAL A 547 10.14 -1.01 19.05
C VAL A 547 11.64 -0.87 18.85
N SER A 548 12.30 0.00 19.60
CA SER A 548 13.76 0.21 19.52
C SER A 548 14.55 -1.06 19.86
N SER A 549 14.15 -1.78 20.92
CA SER A 549 14.73 -3.07 21.30
C SER A 549 14.55 -4.13 20.20
N SER A 550 13.35 -4.19 19.61
CA SER A 550 13.04 -5.12 18.51
C SER A 550 13.85 -4.81 17.24
N LEU A 551 14.02 -3.52 16.91
CA LEU A 551 14.87 -3.05 15.81
C LEU A 551 16.34 -3.44 16.04
N GLY A 552 16.84 -3.24 17.26
CA GLY A 552 18.19 -3.66 17.66
C GLY A 552 18.41 -5.16 17.47
N MET A 553 17.44 -5.99 17.85
CA MET A 553 17.49 -7.44 17.65
C MET A 553 17.49 -7.81 16.16
N ILE A 554 16.56 -7.27 15.36
CA ILE A 554 16.42 -7.60 13.93
C ILE A 554 17.68 -7.20 13.15
N CYS A 555 18.10 -5.94 13.29
CA CYS A 555 19.23 -5.39 12.56
C CYS A 555 20.57 -5.92 13.09
N GLY A 556 20.68 -6.16 14.40
CA GLY A 556 21.86 -6.77 15.02
C GLY A 556 22.11 -8.19 14.52
N ILE A 557 21.06 -9.01 14.40
CA ILE A 557 21.16 -10.37 13.84
C ILE A 557 21.48 -10.32 12.34
N ALA A 558 20.83 -9.44 11.60
CA ALA A 558 21.05 -9.30 10.15
C ALA A 558 22.52 -9.00 9.80
N ARG A 559 23.23 -8.25 10.65
CA ARG A 559 24.66 -7.93 10.51
C ARG A 559 25.56 -9.17 10.62
N MET A 560 25.13 -10.20 11.34
CA MET A 560 25.92 -11.40 11.63
C MET A 560 25.70 -12.52 10.62
N ILE A 561 24.83 -12.33 9.62
CA ILE A 561 24.55 -13.34 8.61
C ILE A 561 25.72 -13.39 7.62
N ASP A 562 26.34 -14.57 7.53
CA ASP A 562 27.41 -14.89 6.59
C ASP A 562 26.90 -14.89 5.14
N ASP A 563 27.80 -14.66 4.18
CA ASP A 563 27.51 -14.68 2.74
C ASP A 563 27.08 -16.08 2.27
N THR A 564 27.47 -17.14 2.98
CA THR A 564 27.08 -18.52 2.66
C THR A 564 25.73 -18.95 3.22
N ASP A 565 25.17 -18.25 4.21
CA ASP A 565 23.91 -18.62 4.88
C ASP A 565 22.69 -17.98 4.20
N LYS A 566 22.41 -18.45 2.97
CA LYS A 566 21.23 -18.04 2.20
C LYS A 566 19.91 -18.30 2.95
N PRO A 567 19.70 -19.44 3.64
CA PRO A 567 18.48 -19.69 4.40
C PRO A 567 18.18 -18.62 5.48
N ALA A 568 19.17 -18.24 6.29
CA ALA A 568 19.00 -17.18 7.27
C ALA A 568 18.77 -15.82 6.60
N CYS A 569 19.47 -15.57 5.48
CA CYS A 569 19.33 -14.36 4.69
C CYS A 569 17.90 -14.16 4.17
N ALA A 570 17.20 -15.23 3.76
CA ALA A 570 15.81 -15.16 3.30
C ALA A 570 14.85 -14.69 4.39
N VAL A 571 15.02 -15.16 5.63
CA VAL A 571 14.19 -14.73 6.77
C VAL A 571 14.51 -13.30 7.18
N SER A 572 15.80 -12.96 7.24
CA SER A 572 16.28 -11.62 7.59
C SER A 572 15.79 -10.56 6.59
N LEU A 573 15.76 -10.89 5.29
CA LEU A 573 15.19 -10.02 4.25
C LEU A 573 13.74 -9.63 4.58
N GLN A 574 12.90 -10.61 4.97
CA GLN A 574 11.50 -10.38 5.31
C GLN A 574 11.37 -9.54 6.59
N CYS A 575 12.20 -9.81 7.60
CA CYS A 575 12.20 -9.10 8.87
C CYS A 575 12.68 -7.65 8.73
N LEU A 576 13.76 -7.40 7.99
CA LEU A 576 14.27 -6.06 7.70
C LEU A 576 13.25 -5.22 6.93
N PHE A 577 12.59 -5.81 5.93
CA PHE A 577 11.54 -5.13 5.18
C PHE A 577 10.39 -4.68 6.11
N GLY A 578 9.88 -5.59 6.94
CA GLY A 578 8.81 -5.27 7.89
C GLY A 578 9.26 -4.28 8.97
N ALA A 579 10.48 -4.42 9.50
CA ALA A 579 11.06 -3.50 10.47
C ALA A 579 11.19 -2.06 9.93
N GLY A 580 11.42 -1.92 8.62
CA GLY A 580 11.46 -0.63 7.93
C GLY A 580 10.21 0.24 8.14
N LEU A 581 9.05 -0.36 8.45
CA LEU A 581 7.80 0.33 8.85
C LEU A 581 7.96 1.25 10.05
N SER A 582 8.90 0.95 10.94
CA SER A 582 9.05 1.60 12.25
C SER A 582 10.27 2.52 12.37
N VAL A 583 11.11 2.60 11.34
CA VAL A 583 12.35 3.39 11.38
C VAL A 583 12.10 4.78 10.82
N HIS A 584 12.32 5.80 11.65
CA HIS A 584 12.09 7.21 11.28
C HIS A 584 13.39 8.01 11.13
N THR A 585 14.47 7.61 11.80
CA THR A 585 15.75 8.33 11.75
C THR A 585 16.47 8.09 10.41
N PRO A 586 16.93 9.14 9.69
CA PRO A 586 17.59 8.97 8.40
C PRO A 586 18.82 8.05 8.43
N HIS A 587 19.62 8.15 9.48
CA HIS A 587 20.84 7.35 9.64
C HIS A 587 20.52 5.85 9.87
N GLU A 588 19.60 5.55 10.80
CA GLU A 588 19.09 4.20 11.03
C GLU A 588 18.45 3.58 9.78
N ARG A 589 17.69 4.38 9.02
CA ARG A 589 17.07 3.95 7.76
C ARG A 589 18.12 3.61 6.72
N ALA A 590 19.19 4.38 6.59
CA ALA A 590 20.29 4.09 5.66
C ALA A 590 20.97 2.76 5.99
N VAL A 591 21.25 2.49 7.28
CA VAL A 591 21.84 1.22 7.74
C VAL A 591 20.89 0.05 7.47
N LEU A 592 19.59 0.19 7.76
CA LEU A 592 18.61 -0.86 7.48
C LEU A 592 18.50 -1.16 5.98
N LEU A 593 18.47 -0.12 5.13
CA LEU A 593 18.40 -0.29 3.67
C LEU A 593 19.67 -0.94 3.10
N ASP A 594 20.85 -0.65 3.66
CA ASP A 594 22.10 -1.34 3.33
C ASP A 594 22.04 -2.82 3.69
N LEU A 595 21.58 -3.16 4.90
CA LEU A 595 21.39 -4.56 5.31
C LEU A 595 20.37 -5.28 4.42
N LEU A 596 19.24 -4.62 4.10
CA LEU A 596 18.22 -5.16 3.21
C LEU A 596 18.78 -5.41 1.80
N GLY A 597 19.55 -4.45 1.26
CA GLY A 597 20.22 -4.56 -0.03
C GLY A 597 21.23 -5.71 -0.07
N LYS A 598 22.06 -5.86 0.97
CA LYS A 598 22.97 -7.00 1.13
C LYS A 598 22.22 -8.33 1.13
N CYS A 599 21.13 -8.42 1.89
CA CYS A 599 20.32 -9.63 1.91
C CYS A 599 19.69 -9.94 0.53
N GLN A 600 19.20 -8.92 -0.17
CA GLN A 600 18.58 -9.08 -1.49
C GLN A 600 19.59 -9.52 -2.56
N THR A 601 20.81 -8.97 -2.51
CA THR A 601 21.90 -9.35 -3.41
C THR A 601 22.31 -10.80 -3.19
N ARG A 602 22.49 -11.22 -1.93
CA ARG A 602 22.84 -12.60 -1.56
C ARG A 602 21.78 -13.63 -1.99
N MET A 603 20.50 -13.27 -1.85
CA MET A 603 19.38 -14.13 -2.22
C MET A 603 18.99 -14.08 -3.69
N CYS A 604 19.53 -13.14 -4.48
CA CYS A 604 19.07 -12.87 -5.85
C CYS A 604 17.54 -12.66 -5.97
N TRP A 605 16.85 -12.35 -4.88
CA TRP A 605 15.39 -12.25 -4.79
C TRP A 605 14.96 -11.24 -3.70
N PRO A 606 13.85 -10.51 -3.90
CA PRO A 606 13.02 -10.44 -5.12
C PRO A 606 13.67 -9.68 -6.27
N GLU A 607 13.19 -9.91 -7.49
CA GLU A 607 13.71 -9.33 -8.73
C GLU A 607 13.67 -7.79 -8.70
N THR A 608 12.56 -7.22 -8.23
CA THR A 608 12.41 -5.78 -7.97
C THR A 608 13.00 -5.40 -6.61
N PRO A 609 13.82 -4.34 -6.51
CA PRO A 609 14.38 -3.91 -5.24
C PRO A 609 13.32 -3.58 -4.18
N LEU A 610 13.39 -4.28 -3.04
CA LEU A 610 12.51 -4.03 -1.88
C LEU A 610 12.78 -2.68 -1.21
N THR A 611 13.93 -2.07 -1.50
CA THR A 611 14.24 -0.70 -1.09
C THR A 611 13.21 0.31 -1.62
N CYS A 612 12.59 0.03 -2.77
CA CYS A 612 11.51 0.83 -3.34
C CYS A 612 10.16 0.58 -2.64
N ASP A 613 9.88 -0.66 -2.23
CA ASP A 613 8.64 -1.09 -1.54
C ASP A 613 8.64 -0.75 -0.05
N CYS A 614 9.81 -0.58 0.58
CA CYS A 614 9.96 0.00 1.92
C CYS A 614 9.53 1.48 1.98
N ASN A 615 9.05 2.06 0.86
CA ASN A 615 8.23 3.28 0.86
C ASN A 615 6.79 2.95 1.28
N ILE A 616 6.66 2.56 2.54
CA ILE A 616 5.41 2.61 3.27
C ILE A 616 4.91 4.06 3.25
N PRO A 617 3.60 4.30 3.06
CA PRO A 617 3.06 5.57 2.62
C PRO A 617 3.62 6.72 3.46
N MET A 618 4.51 7.44 2.80
CA MET A 618 5.05 8.69 3.26
C MET A 618 3.85 9.60 3.47
N SER A 619 3.75 10.24 4.64
CA SER A 619 2.90 11.42 4.73
C SER A 619 3.27 12.37 3.57
N PRO A 620 2.33 13.19 3.06
CA PRO A 620 2.54 14.06 1.89
C PRO A 620 3.80 14.96 1.94
N ARG A 621 4.47 15.05 3.10
CA ARG A 621 5.72 15.77 3.32
C ARG A 621 6.99 15.10 2.78
N GLN A 622 7.00 13.80 2.48
CA GLN A 622 8.26 13.11 2.16
C GLN A 622 8.36 12.62 0.71
N THR A 623 7.26 12.59 -0.06
CA THR A 623 7.23 12.26 -1.50
C THR A 623 8.18 13.14 -2.32
N PHE A 624 8.35 14.38 -1.90
CA PHE A 624 9.26 15.37 -2.47
C PHE A 624 10.75 15.05 -2.41
N ALA A 625 11.19 14.27 -1.41
CA ALA A 625 12.61 14.07 -1.16
C ALA A 625 13.20 12.92 -2.01
N ALA A 626 12.35 12.01 -2.50
CA ALA A 626 12.79 10.81 -3.24
C ALA A 626 12.85 11.02 -4.76
N GLU A 627 12.03 11.91 -5.33
CA GLU A 627 12.12 12.28 -6.75
C GLU A 627 13.41 13.06 -7.07
N ALA A 628 13.96 13.78 -6.09
CA ALA A 628 15.24 14.49 -6.20
C ALA A 628 16.46 13.57 -6.36
N SER A 629 16.37 12.27 -6.04
CA SER A 629 17.54 11.35 -6.06
C SER A 629 17.72 10.59 -7.39
N LYS A 630 16.78 10.67 -8.33
CA LYS A 630 16.88 10.01 -9.65
C LYS A 630 17.17 10.96 -10.82
N ALA A 631 17.12 12.27 -10.60
CA ALA A 631 17.75 13.22 -11.50
C ALA A 631 19.27 13.10 -11.30
N GLN A 632 20.03 12.91 -12.37
CA GLN A 632 21.48 13.09 -12.36
C GLN A 632 21.81 14.40 -11.63
N ALA A 633 22.88 14.41 -10.85
CA ALA A 633 23.27 15.48 -9.93
C ALA A 633 23.38 16.87 -10.61
N GLU A 634 22.24 17.50 -10.83
CA GLU A 634 22.06 18.95 -10.90
C GLU A 634 22.15 19.45 -9.44
N PRO A 635 23.05 20.40 -9.13
CA PRO A 635 23.25 20.84 -7.76
C PRO A 635 21.95 21.42 -7.20
N TYR A 636 21.43 20.82 -6.12
CA TYR A 636 20.31 21.38 -5.36
C TYR A 636 20.60 22.86 -5.06
N LEU A 637 19.83 23.75 -5.68
CA LEU A 637 19.95 25.20 -5.49
C LEU A 637 19.40 25.56 -4.10
N SER A 638 20.27 25.51 -3.09
CA SER A 638 19.93 25.82 -1.70
C SER A 638 19.12 27.11 -1.58
N THR A 639 17.91 27.05 -1.02
CA THR A 639 17.06 28.23 -0.79
C THR A 639 17.45 29.00 0.48
N MET A 640 18.49 28.56 1.18
CA MET A 640 19.00 29.27 2.36
C MET A 640 19.54 30.66 1.96
N PRO A 641 19.14 31.73 2.67
CA PRO A 641 19.73 33.05 2.46
C PRO A 641 21.22 33.01 2.84
N PRO A 642 22.10 33.67 2.07
CA PRO A 642 23.51 33.76 2.41
C PRO A 642 23.75 34.56 3.70
N SER A 643 24.94 34.45 4.30
CA SER A 643 25.26 35.12 5.56
C SER A 643 25.19 36.65 5.50
N ASN A 644 25.31 37.24 4.32
CA ASN A 644 25.19 38.68 4.05
C ASN A 644 23.82 39.10 3.50
N PHE A 645 22.77 38.28 3.68
CA PHE A 645 21.45 38.56 3.15
C PHE A 645 20.80 39.81 3.76
N SER A 646 20.28 40.70 2.90
CA SER A 646 19.49 41.85 3.33
C SER A 646 18.01 41.45 3.50
N TRP A 647 17.45 41.72 4.67
CA TRP A 647 16.04 41.47 4.98
C TRP A 647 15.09 42.56 4.46
N GLN A 648 15.62 43.54 3.71
CA GLN A 648 14.80 44.52 3.03
C GLN A 648 14.05 43.86 1.87
N ILE A 649 12.72 44.00 1.84
CA ILE A 649 11.89 43.52 0.74
C ILE A 649 12.17 44.41 -0.49
N THR A 650 12.80 43.84 -1.51
CA THR A 650 13.17 44.54 -2.75
C THR A 650 13.20 43.55 -3.93
N LEU A 651 13.05 44.08 -5.15
CA LEU A 651 13.22 43.36 -6.41
C LEU A 651 14.46 43.82 -7.19
N ALA A 652 15.42 44.47 -6.50
CA ALA A 652 16.72 44.82 -7.09
C ALA A 652 17.32 43.62 -7.85
N GLU A 653 17.80 43.89 -9.07
CA GLU A 653 18.35 42.90 -10.01
C GLU A 653 17.38 41.85 -10.57
N LYS A 654 16.10 41.82 -10.16
CA LYS A 654 15.12 40.83 -10.62
C LYS A 654 14.46 41.24 -11.93
N VAL A 655 14.39 40.32 -12.88
CA VAL A 655 13.60 40.43 -14.12
C VAL A 655 12.31 39.64 -13.95
N VAL A 656 11.16 40.31 -14.06
CA VAL A 656 9.84 39.69 -13.83
C VAL A 656 8.92 39.88 -15.03
N ALA A 657 8.31 38.79 -15.49
CA ALA A 657 7.24 38.82 -16.47
C ALA A 657 5.87 38.80 -15.79
N ILE A 658 4.91 39.59 -16.27
CA ILE A 658 3.54 39.66 -15.74
C ILE A 658 2.58 39.51 -16.90
N THR A 659 1.74 38.48 -16.87
CA THR A 659 0.72 38.29 -17.91
C THR A 659 -0.48 39.19 -17.69
N GLY A 660 -1.02 39.79 -18.75
CA GLY A 660 -2.16 40.69 -18.67
C GLY A 660 -1.87 42.00 -17.94
N ALA A 661 -0.68 42.59 -18.14
CA ALA A 661 -0.22 43.77 -17.41
C ALA A 661 -0.31 45.09 -18.18
N ASN A 662 -1.05 45.13 -19.31
CA ASN A 662 -1.30 46.40 -20.00
C ASN A 662 -2.37 47.27 -19.31
N ARG A 663 -3.12 46.72 -18.35
CA ARG A 663 -4.14 47.44 -17.58
C ARG A 663 -4.49 46.75 -16.25
N GLY A 664 -5.30 47.42 -15.43
CA GLY A 664 -5.97 46.82 -14.27
C GLY A 664 -5.01 46.30 -13.20
N ILE A 665 -5.29 45.10 -12.67
CA ILE A 665 -4.48 44.49 -11.59
C ILE A 665 -3.03 44.28 -12.04
N GLY A 666 -2.80 43.74 -13.24
CA GLY A 666 -1.45 43.47 -13.74
C GLY A 666 -0.59 44.73 -13.86
N LEU A 667 -1.16 45.83 -14.37
CA LEU A 667 -0.46 47.11 -14.47
C LEU A 667 -0.15 47.72 -13.09
N GLY A 668 -1.07 47.59 -12.13
CA GLY A 668 -0.84 48.01 -10.75
C GLY A 668 0.26 47.20 -10.06
N ILE A 669 0.33 45.89 -10.31
CA ILE A 669 1.43 45.04 -9.83
C ILE A 669 2.75 45.47 -10.47
N ALA A 670 2.77 45.71 -11.79
CA ALA A 670 3.96 46.21 -12.50
C ALA A 670 4.49 47.51 -11.89
N GLU A 671 3.61 48.49 -11.63
CA GLU A 671 3.99 49.77 -10.99
C GLU A 671 4.63 49.57 -9.62
N VAL A 672 4.07 48.70 -8.77
CA VAL A 672 4.60 48.45 -7.43
C VAL A 672 5.92 47.67 -7.49
N CYS A 673 6.06 46.71 -8.41
CA CYS A 673 7.34 46.01 -8.62
C CYS A 673 8.44 46.98 -9.06
N LEU A 674 8.16 47.90 -9.99
CA LEU A 674 9.10 48.93 -10.45
C LEU A 674 9.47 49.91 -9.31
N ALA A 675 8.48 50.35 -8.53
CA ALA A 675 8.70 51.19 -7.36
C ALA A 675 9.58 50.50 -6.29
N ASN A 676 9.61 49.16 -6.27
CA ASN A 676 10.45 48.35 -5.39
C ASN A 676 11.73 47.86 -6.08
N SER A 677 12.25 48.64 -7.04
CA SER A 677 13.55 48.45 -7.69
C SER A 677 13.67 47.22 -8.60
N ALA A 678 12.57 46.69 -9.13
CA ALA A 678 12.65 45.65 -10.15
C ALA A 678 13.56 46.09 -11.32
N LYS A 679 14.49 45.23 -11.74
CA LYS A 679 15.43 45.54 -12.81
C LYS A 679 14.71 45.75 -14.13
N PHE A 680 13.85 44.80 -14.50
CA PHE A 680 12.94 44.89 -15.64
C PHE A 680 11.60 44.25 -15.30
N ILE A 681 10.51 44.87 -15.78
CA ILE A 681 9.18 44.28 -15.80
C ILE A 681 8.74 44.12 -17.24
N TYR A 682 8.36 42.90 -17.63
CA TYR A 682 7.81 42.59 -18.93
C TYR A 682 6.31 42.34 -18.82
N SER A 683 5.50 43.15 -19.51
CA SER A 683 4.07 42.89 -19.70
C SER A 683 3.88 41.95 -20.87
N LEU A 684 3.37 40.75 -20.59
CA LEU A 684 2.99 39.76 -21.60
C LEU A 684 1.48 39.85 -21.83
N ASP A 685 1.06 40.50 -22.90
CA ASP A 685 -0.35 40.79 -23.14
C ASP A 685 -0.71 40.71 -24.62
N MET A 686 -1.89 40.19 -24.93
CA MET A 686 -2.39 40.09 -26.31
C MET A 686 -2.79 41.46 -26.84
N MET A 687 -3.27 42.36 -25.97
CA MET A 687 -3.70 43.70 -26.36
C MET A 687 -2.49 44.62 -26.50
N GLU A 688 -2.58 45.58 -27.42
CA GLU A 688 -1.58 46.64 -27.53
C GLU A 688 -1.55 47.55 -26.27
N PRO A 689 -0.40 48.16 -25.94
CA PRO A 689 -0.26 49.09 -24.83
C PRO A 689 -1.21 50.29 -24.92
N GLY A 690 -2.05 50.48 -23.90
CA GLY A 690 -2.93 51.65 -23.77
C GLY A 690 -2.25 52.86 -23.10
N GLU A 691 -3.01 53.95 -22.95
CA GLU A 691 -2.51 55.22 -22.37
C GLU A 691 -1.91 55.05 -20.96
N GLU A 692 -2.56 54.27 -20.07
CA GLU A 692 -2.08 54.04 -18.70
C GLU A 692 -0.72 53.31 -18.67
N PHE A 693 -0.54 52.33 -19.56
CA PHE A 693 0.74 51.62 -19.70
C PHE A 693 1.83 52.56 -20.20
N LEU A 694 1.56 53.32 -21.27
CA LEU A 694 2.52 54.25 -21.85
C LEU A 694 2.93 55.35 -20.85
N ALA A 695 1.99 55.83 -20.03
CA ALA A 695 2.26 56.77 -18.96
C ALA A 695 3.17 56.16 -17.87
N LEU A 696 2.97 54.88 -17.51
CA LEU A 696 3.84 54.18 -16.58
C LEU A 696 5.23 53.92 -17.18
N GLN A 697 5.31 53.51 -18.44
CA GLN A 697 6.56 53.27 -19.16
C GLN A 697 7.39 54.55 -19.31
N LYS A 698 6.74 55.72 -19.48
CA LYS A 698 7.43 57.01 -19.47
C LYS A 698 8.05 57.34 -18.11
N ARG A 699 7.43 56.90 -17.01
CA ARG A 699 7.97 57.04 -15.65
C ARG A 699 9.07 56.01 -15.34
N TYR A 700 8.97 54.82 -15.91
CA TYR A 700 9.87 53.70 -15.69
C TYR A 700 10.29 53.08 -17.03
N SER A 701 11.46 53.49 -17.53
CA SER A 701 12.00 53.05 -18.84
C SER A 701 12.31 51.55 -18.92
N ASN A 702 12.33 50.87 -17.77
CA ASN A 702 12.54 49.43 -17.61
C ASN A 702 11.23 48.62 -17.56
N LEU A 703 10.08 49.24 -17.86
CA LEU A 703 8.86 48.54 -18.23
C LEU A 703 8.85 48.25 -19.74
N ARG A 704 8.68 46.98 -20.10
CA ARG A 704 8.67 46.48 -21.48
C ARG A 704 7.36 45.77 -21.79
N TYR A 705 7.00 45.75 -23.07
CA TYR A 705 5.82 45.06 -23.58
C TYR A 705 6.26 43.99 -24.58
N VAL A 706 5.65 42.81 -24.47
CA VAL A 706 5.78 41.72 -25.43
C VAL A 706 4.37 41.22 -25.74
N GLN A 707 4.04 41.15 -27.03
CA GLN A 707 2.74 40.66 -27.46
C GLN A 707 2.64 39.16 -27.20
N THR A 708 1.65 38.71 -26.43
CA THR A 708 1.57 37.30 -26.01
C THR A 708 0.13 36.86 -25.83
N ASP A 709 -0.24 35.76 -26.52
CA ASP A 709 -1.46 35.02 -26.25
C ASP A 709 -1.17 33.88 -25.28
N VAL A 710 -1.59 34.02 -24.03
CA VAL A 710 -1.38 32.99 -23.01
C VAL A 710 -2.17 31.69 -23.26
N THR A 711 -3.12 31.67 -24.21
CA THR A 711 -3.82 30.44 -24.60
C THR A 711 -3.06 29.61 -25.63
N SER A 712 -1.97 30.15 -26.19
CA SER A 712 -1.06 29.46 -27.09
C SER A 712 0.28 29.21 -26.41
N GLU A 713 0.64 27.93 -26.22
CA GLU A 713 1.91 27.52 -25.61
C GLU A 713 3.12 28.09 -26.36
N GLU A 714 3.09 28.05 -27.69
CA GLU A 714 4.14 28.58 -28.55
C GLU A 714 4.30 30.09 -28.38
N SER A 715 3.20 30.84 -28.27
CA SER A 715 3.25 32.28 -28.05
C SER A 715 3.92 32.63 -26.72
N VAL A 716 3.62 31.87 -25.66
CA VAL A 716 4.21 32.06 -24.34
C VAL A 716 5.70 31.69 -24.35
N GLU A 717 6.08 30.59 -24.99
CA GLU A 717 7.47 30.16 -25.10
C GLU A 717 8.32 31.18 -25.85
N ASN A 718 7.84 31.69 -26.98
CA ASN A 718 8.51 32.74 -27.74
C ASN A 718 8.68 34.02 -26.91
N ALA A 719 7.64 34.43 -26.17
CA ALA A 719 7.70 35.62 -25.33
C ALA A 719 8.72 35.49 -24.19
N ILE A 720 8.76 34.34 -23.51
CA ILE A 720 9.74 34.08 -22.43
C ILE A 720 11.16 33.99 -23.00
N ASN A 721 11.34 33.35 -24.15
CA ASN A 721 12.64 33.30 -24.84
C ASN A 721 13.13 34.71 -25.20
N GLN A 722 12.25 35.58 -25.71
CA GLN A 722 12.59 36.97 -25.98
C GLN A 722 13.06 37.73 -24.72
N VAL A 723 12.37 37.55 -23.58
CA VAL A 723 12.79 38.15 -22.29
C VAL A 723 14.20 37.69 -21.91
N VAL A 724 14.47 36.39 -22.05
CA VAL A 724 15.78 35.79 -21.73
C VAL A 724 16.86 36.25 -22.71
N GLU A 725 16.56 36.35 -24.00
CA GLU A 725 17.50 36.85 -25.02
C GLU A 725 17.90 38.31 -24.75
N GLU A 726 16.96 39.16 -24.35
CA GLU A 726 17.22 40.58 -24.09
C GLU A 726 17.99 40.83 -22.78
N THR A 727 17.72 40.03 -21.75
CA THR A 727 18.22 40.31 -20.38
C THR A 727 19.19 39.28 -19.82
N GLY A 728 19.32 38.13 -20.48
CA GLY A 728 20.09 36.97 -20.03
C GLY A 728 19.47 36.19 -18.87
N ARG A 729 18.29 36.59 -18.36
CA ARG A 729 17.68 35.98 -17.16
C ARG A 729 16.17 36.21 -17.07
N ILE A 730 15.50 35.37 -16.28
CA ILE A 730 14.14 35.64 -15.80
C ILE A 730 14.03 35.11 -14.38
N ASP A 731 13.62 35.95 -13.44
CA ASP A 731 13.60 35.63 -12.00
C ASP A 731 12.21 35.36 -11.47
N GLY A 732 11.19 35.92 -12.11
CA GLY A 732 9.82 35.72 -11.66
C GLY A 732 8.79 35.83 -12.76
N LEU A 733 7.66 35.17 -12.52
CA LEU A 733 6.50 35.20 -13.37
C LEU A 733 5.25 35.46 -12.52
N VAL A 734 4.43 36.41 -12.96
CA VAL A 734 3.10 36.61 -12.41
C VAL A 734 2.06 36.17 -13.43
N ALA A 735 1.40 35.03 -13.17
CA ALA A 735 0.30 34.54 -13.97
C ALA A 735 -0.99 35.27 -13.55
N ASN A 736 -1.22 36.44 -14.16
CA ASN A 736 -2.34 37.34 -13.84
C ASN A 736 -3.42 37.38 -14.93
N ALA A 737 -3.09 37.11 -16.19
CA ALA A 737 -4.05 37.09 -17.29
C ALA A 737 -5.26 36.23 -16.97
N GLY A 738 -6.45 36.77 -17.22
CA GLY A 738 -7.70 36.09 -16.95
C GLY A 738 -8.91 36.93 -17.32
N MET A 739 -10.05 36.25 -17.45
CA MET A 739 -11.34 36.90 -17.70
C MET A 739 -12.40 36.38 -16.73
N THR A 740 -13.48 37.15 -16.58
CA THR A 740 -14.67 36.75 -15.84
C THR A 740 -15.92 36.94 -16.68
N LYS A 741 -16.95 36.17 -16.38
CA LYS A 741 -18.28 36.31 -16.97
C LYS A 741 -19.35 36.09 -15.91
N HIS A 742 -20.20 37.08 -15.72
CA HIS A 742 -21.30 37.04 -14.77
C HIS A 742 -22.59 36.63 -15.48
N GLN A 743 -23.09 35.44 -15.16
CA GLN A 743 -24.40 34.95 -15.60
C GLN A 743 -24.84 33.74 -14.76
N PRO A 744 -26.16 33.43 -14.71
CA PRO A 744 -26.65 32.22 -14.08
C PRO A 744 -26.02 30.96 -14.66
N ALA A 745 -25.77 29.96 -13.81
CA ALA A 745 -25.09 28.71 -14.21
C ALA A 745 -25.79 28.00 -15.39
N LEU A 746 -27.12 28.05 -15.46
CA LEU A 746 -27.91 27.42 -16.53
C LEU A 746 -27.81 28.12 -17.90
N LYS A 747 -27.15 29.28 -17.98
CA LYS A 747 -27.01 30.05 -19.22
C LYS A 747 -25.61 29.97 -19.83
N PHE A 748 -24.68 29.25 -19.20
CA PHE A 748 -23.37 29.01 -19.81
C PHE A 748 -23.49 27.99 -20.93
N ASP A 749 -22.98 28.35 -22.11
CA ASP A 749 -22.73 27.40 -23.18
C ASP A 749 -21.32 26.80 -23.09
N ARG A 750 -21.05 25.82 -23.95
CA ARG A 750 -19.76 25.12 -23.96
C ARG A 750 -18.60 26.02 -24.37
N GLU A 751 -18.81 26.90 -25.33
CA GLU A 751 -17.77 27.78 -25.87
C GLU A 751 -17.29 28.78 -24.80
N GLU A 752 -18.22 29.34 -24.04
CA GLU A 752 -17.94 30.22 -22.91
C GLU A 752 -17.17 29.52 -21.79
N LEU A 753 -17.49 28.25 -21.53
CA LEU A 753 -16.75 27.42 -20.56
C LEU A 753 -15.32 27.15 -21.04
N ASP A 754 -15.17 26.69 -22.29
CA ASP A 754 -13.86 26.40 -22.88
C ASP A 754 -13.00 27.67 -22.89
N LYS A 755 -13.55 28.82 -23.27
CA LYS A 755 -12.84 30.10 -23.26
C LYS A 755 -12.37 30.51 -21.86
N LEU A 756 -13.20 30.31 -20.83
CA LEU A 756 -12.84 30.61 -19.44
C LEU A 756 -11.73 29.68 -18.92
N PHE A 757 -11.84 28.38 -19.16
CA PHE A 757 -10.84 27.41 -18.70
C PHE A 757 -9.52 27.51 -19.48
N ASN A 758 -9.58 27.68 -20.80
CA ASN A 758 -8.40 27.85 -21.64
C ASN A 758 -7.60 29.07 -21.21
N LEU A 759 -8.24 30.21 -20.94
CA LEU A 759 -7.53 31.39 -20.46
C LEU A 759 -7.09 31.27 -19.01
N ASN A 760 -8.03 31.02 -18.08
CA ASN A 760 -7.74 31.18 -16.65
C ASN A 760 -6.95 30.02 -16.06
N VAL A 761 -7.12 28.80 -16.59
CA VAL A 761 -6.52 27.58 -16.03
C VAL A 761 -5.36 27.12 -16.90
N PHE A 762 -5.60 26.79 -18.16
CA PHE A 762 -4.54 26.29 -19.04
C PHE A 762 -3.50 27.37 -19.34
N GLY A 763 -3.93 28.60 -19.63
CA GLY A 763 -2.98 29.69 -19.84
C GLY A 763 -2.11 29.99 -18.62
N ALA A 764 -2.68 29.96 -17.42
CA ALA A 764 -1.90 30.10 -16.18
C ALA A 764 -0.93 28.93 -15.97
N TYR A 765 -1.36 27.69 -16.24
CA TYR A 765 -0.53 26.50 -16.16
C TYR A 765 0.65 26.56 -17.13
N PHE A 766 0.40 26.83 -18.41
CA PHE A 766 1.45 26.84 -19.44
C PHE A 766 2.44 27.97 -19.22
N CYS A 767 1.99 29.16 -18.82
CA CYS A 767 2.90 30.24 -18.41
C CYS A 767 3.82 29.78 -17.28
N ALA A 768 3.26 29.18 -16.22
CA ALA A 768 4.04 28.70 -15.10
C ALA A 768 5.01 27.57 -15.49
N GLN A 769 4.56 26.62 -16.30
CA GLN A 769 5.35 25.48 -16.75
C GLN A 769 6.52 25.92 -17.63
N ILE A 770 6.28 26.81 -18.60
CA ILE A 770 7.32 27.35 -19.50
C ILE A 770 8.35 28.16 -18.70
N ALA A 771 7.90 29.04 -17.80
CA ALA A 771 8.81 29.79 -16.94
C ALA A 771 9.63 28.86 -16.02
N ALA A 772 9.00 27.84 -15.43
CA ALA A 772 9.70 26.86 -14.61
C ALA A 772 10.76 26.08 -15.40
N ARG A 773 10.46 25.65 -16.63
CA ARG A 773 11.46 25.04 -17.53
C ARG A 773 12.64 25.97 -17.76
N LYS A 774 12.40 27.27 -18.01
CA LYS A 774 13.48 28.24 -18.20
C LYS A 774 14.26 28.55 -16.93
N PHE A 775 13.63 28.59 -15.76
CA PHE A 775 14.33 28.71 -14.49
C PHE A 775 15.30 27.55 -14.27
N ILE A 776 14.86 26.31 -14.57
CA ILE A 776 15.70 25.11 -14.46
C ILE A 776 16.88 25.19 -15.45
N GLU A 777 16.60 25.49 -16.72
CA GLU A 777 17.63 25.59 -17.77
C GLU A 777 18.70 26.64 -17.46
N LEU A 778 18.30 27.77 -16.88
CA LEU A 778 19.21 28.87 -16.54
C LEU A 778 19.83 28.73 -15.14
N GLY A 779 19.44 27.72 -14.35
CA GLY A 779 19.88 27.55 -12.96
C GLY A 779 19.41 28.67 -12.02
N ILE A 780 18.26 29.28 -12.29
CA ILE A 780 17.69 30.40 -11.53
C ILE A 780 16.70 29.90 -10.48
N LYS A 781 16.79 30.42 -9.26
CA LYS A 781 15.80 30.22 -8.19
C LYS A 781 14.56 31.07 -8.46
N GLY A 782 13.71 30.61 -9.37
CA GLY A 782 12.58 31.38 -9.86
C GLY A 782 11.42 31.51 -8.86
N SER A 783 10.60 32.55 -9.03
CA SER A 783 9.40 32.79 -8.23
C SER A 783 8.16 33.01 -9.10
N ILE A 784 7.15 32.16 -8.94
CA ILE A 784 5.88 32.23 -9.65
C ILE A 784 4.78 32.68 -8.70
N VAL A 785 4.02 33.70 -9.08
CA VAL A 785 2.84 34.17 -8.34
C VAL A 785 1.60 34.08 -9.22
N MET A 786 0.67 33.22 -8.85
CA MET A 786 -0.60 33.04 -9.56
C MET A 786 -1.70 33.94 -8.99
N THR A 787 -2.47 34.57 -9.87
CA THR A 787 -3.59 35.42 -9.45
C THR A 787 -4.88 34.61 -9.41
N SER A 788 -5.28 34.19 -8.22
CA SER A 788 -6.55 33.52 -7.96
C SER A 788 -7.66 34.56 -7.74
N SER A 789 -8.56 34.35 -6.77
CA SER A 789 -9.66 35.25 -6.42
C SER A 789 -10.29 34.80 -5.10
N MET A 790 -10.90 35.73 -4.35
CA MET A 790 -11.81 35.37 -3.26
C MET A 790 -12.91 34.38 -3.69
N THR A 791 -13.28 34.36 -4.99
CA THR A 791 -14.30 33.42 -5.48
C THR A 791 -13.83 31.96 -5.51
N SER A 792 -12.52 31.72 -5.32
CA SER A 792 -11.96 30.39 -5.13
C SER A 792 -12.32 29.78 -3.77
N TYR A 793 -12.63 30.62 -2.78
CA TYR A 793 -13.04 30.21 -1.45
C TYR A 793 -14.56 30.11 -1.31
N ARG A 794 -15.28 31.08 -1.87
CA ARG A 794 -16.73 31.22 -1.68
C ARG A 794 -17.41 31.76 -2.94
N PRO A 795 -18.67 31.40 -3.19
CA PRO A 795 -19.40 31.94 -4.33
C PRO A 795 -19.63 33.45 -4.18
N ASN A 796 -19.49 34.18 -5.29
CA ASN A 796 -19.91 35.57 -5.33
C ASN A 796 -21.44 35.65 -5.30
N ARG A 797 -22.01 36.18 -4.20
CA ARG A 797 -23.46 36.27 -4.00
C ARG A 797 -24.13 37.35 -4.85
N ALA A 798 -23.44 38.44 -5.16
CA ALA A 798 -24.05 39.56 -5.91
C ALA A 798 -24.00 39.37 -7.43
N ALA A 799 -23.10 38.53 -7.92
CA ALA A 799 -22.94 38.26 -9.35
C ALA A 799 -22.61 36.78 -9.59
N PRO A 800 -23.61 35.95 -9.95
CA PRO A 800 -23.38 34.53 -10.25
C PRO A 800 -22.34 34.35 -11.35
N SER A 801 -21.33 33.53 -11.09
CA SER A 801 -20.23 33.26 -12.03
C SER A 801 -19.58 31.90 -11.72
N ALA A 802 -20.40 30.84 -11.71
CA ALA A 802 -19.97 29.52 -11.23
C ALA A 802 -18.71 28.98 -11.95
N PRO A 803 -18.58 29.04 -13.29
CA PRO A 803 -17.37 28.59 -13.96
C PRO A 803 -16.14 29.43 -13.62
N TYR A 804 -16.28 30.75 -13.50
CA TYR A 804 -15.16 31.61 -13.08
C TYR A 804 -14.65 31.21 -11.69
N GLY A 805 -15.56 31.01 -10.72
CA GLY A 805 -15.21 30.51 -9.39
C GLY A 805 -14.46 29.18 -9.45
N ALA A 806 -14.93 28.25 -10.28
CA ALA A 806 -14.26 26.96 -10.51
C ALA A 806 -12.85 27.13 -11.11
N THR A 807 -12.67 28.00 -12.10
CA THR A 807 -11.33 28.26 -12.68
C THR A 807 -10.35 28.82 -11.65
N LYS A 808 -10.80 29.75 -10.79
CA LYS A 808 -9.93 30.34 -9.75
C LYS A 808 -9.65 29.36 -8.60
N ALA A 809 -10.60 28.48 -8.27
CA ALA A 809 -10.34 27.35 -7.38
C ALA A 809 -9.31 26.37 -7.97
N ALA A 810 -9.37 26.09 -9.27
CA ALA A 810 -8.39 25.27 -9.96
C ALA A 810 -6.99 25.92 -9.92
N VAL A 811 -6.87 27.22 -10.21
CA VAL A 811 -5.58 27.96 -10.10
C VAL A 811 -5.02 27.92 -8.67
N ARG A 812 -5.86 28.19 -7.66
CA ARG A 812 -5.44 28.14 -6.25
C ARG A 812 -4.93 26.75 -5.87
N ASN A 813 -5.65 25.69 -6.23
CA ASN A 813 -5.23 24.34 -5.91
C ASN A 813 -3.99 23.90 -6.70
N MET A 814 -3.90 24.29 -7.97
CA MET A 814 -2.75 24.04 -8.84
C MET A 814 -1.47 24.62 -8.25
N CYS A 815 -1.54 25.83 -7.68
CA CYS A 815 -0.40 26.46 -7.01
C CYS A 815 0.22 25.56 -5.92
N HIS A 816 -0.59 24.85 -5.12
CA HIS A 816 -0.07 23.95 -4.10
C HIS A 816 0.73 22.78 -4.70
N THR A 817 0.23 22.17 -5.77
CA THR A 817 0.89 21.04 -6.45
C THR A 817 2.14 21.49 -7.21
N LEU A 818 2.12 22.66 -7.85
CA LEU A 818 3.30 23.16 -8.55
C LEU A 818 4.41 23.60 -7.57
N ALA A 819 4.04 24.22 -6.45
CA ALA A 819 4.97 24.47 -5.34
C ALA A 819 5.58 23.18 -4.81
N MET A 820 4.80 22.09 -4.87
CA MET A 820 5.18 20.75 -4.47
C MET A 820 6.35 20.29 -5.38
N GLU A 821 6.02 20.08 -6.64
CA GLU A 821 6.88 19.43 -7.64
C GLU A 821 8.17 20.22 -7.92
N TRP A 822 8.11 21.55 -7.90
CA TRP A 822 9.24 22.39 -8.35
C TRP A 822 10.15 22.88 -7.22
N SER A 823 9.82 22.59 -5.96
CA SER A 823 10.64 22.98 -4.80
C SER A 823 12.06 22.38 -4.83
N GLN A 824 12.22 21.19 -5.42
CA GLN A 824 13.53 20.55 -5.62
C GLN A 824 14.47 21.34 -6.53
N HIS A 825 13.92 22.22 -7.38
CA HIS A 825 14.67 23.11 -8.27
C HIS A 825 14.88 24.51 -7.67
N GLY A 826 14.53 24.73 -6.40
CA GLY A 826 14.60 26.04 -5.77
C GLY A 826 13.55 27.03 -6.28
N ILE A 827 12.51 26.56 -6.97
CA ILE A 827 11.43 27.39 -7.51
C ILE A 827 10.31 27.50 -6.47
N ARG A 828 9.82 28.72 -6.26
CA ARG A 828 8.70 29.01 -5.36
C ARG A 828 7.45 29.31 -6.16
N VAL A 829 6.32 28.71 -5.79
CA VAL A 829 5.03 28.97 -6.44
C VAL A 829 4.02 29.35 -5.38
N ASN A 830 3.45 30.54 -5.48
CA ASN A 830 2.47 31.05 -4.52
C ASN A 830 1.27 31.64 -5.27
N SER A 831 0.19 31.91 -4.56
CA SER A 831 -0.98 32.55 -5.12
C SER A 831 -1.46 33.71 -4.27
N ILE A 832 -2.11 34.67 -4.92
CA ILE A 832 -2.80 35.77 -4.27
C ILE A 832 -4.26 35.70 -4.70
N SER A 833 -5.17 35.90 -3.75
CA SER A 833 -6.61 35.89 -3.97
C SER A 833 -7.18 37.29 -3.70
N PRO A 834 -7.27 38.15 -4.74
CA PRO A 834 -7.85 39.48 -4.59
C PRO A 834 -9.35 39.44 -4.28
N GLY A 835 -9.79 40.42 -3.50
CA GLY A 835 -11.20 40.78 -3.33
C GLY A 835 -11.71 41.66 -4.48
N PHE A 836 -12.57 42.62 -4.15
CA PHE A 836 -13.04 43.59 -5.14
C PHE A 836 -12.01 44.70 -5.35
N VAL A 837 -11.45 44.76 -6.56
CA VAL A 837 -10.42 45.74 -6.95
C VAL A 837 -11.00 46.70 -7.97
N ARG A 838 -10.65 47.98 -7.90
CA ARG A 838 -11.09 49.02 -8.85
C ARG A 838 -10.30 48.89 -10.16
N THR A 839 -10.96 48.40 -11.20
CA THR A 839 -10.39 48.20 -12.53
C THR A 839 -11.41 48.58 -13.60
N ALA A 840 -10.98 48.64 -14.87
CA ALA A 840 -11.91 48.78 -16.01
C ALA A 840 -12.99 47.67 -16.07
N MET A 841 -12.79 46.52 -15.42
CA MET A 841 -13.78 45.45 -15.35
C MET A 841 -14.79 45.61 -14.19
N THR A 842 -14.56 46.54 -13.27
CA THR A 842 -15.32 46.65 -12.00
C THR A 842 -15.71 48.09 -11.66
N TYR A 843 -15.29 49.10 -12.44
CA TYR A 843 -15.57 50.52 -12.18
C TYR A 843 -17.07 50.87 -12.15
N TYR A 844 -17.91 50.06 -12.80
CA TYR A 844 -19.37 50.24 -12.80
C TYR A 844 -20.02 49.78 -11.50
N VAL A 845 -19.32 48.98 -10.67
CA VAL A 845 -19.86 48.41 -9.44
C VAL A 845 -20.15 49.49 -8.41
N GLU A 846 -19.27 50.48 -8.26
CA GLU A 846 -19.47 51.67 -7.39
C GLU A 846 -20.58 52.60 -7.89
N LYS A 847 -20.94 52.53 -9.18
CA LYS A 847 -22.00 53.34 -9.80
C LYS A 847 -23.38 52.66 -9.77
N SER A 848 -23.45 51.45 -9.25
CA SER A 848 -24.70 50.69 -9.18
C SER A 848 -25.61 51.27 -8.10
N PRO A 849 -26.93 51.44 -8.35
CA PRO A 849 -27.85 52.04 -7.37
C PRO A 849 -28.01 51.22 -6.08
N ASP A 850 -27.59 49.96 -6.09
CA ASP A 850 -27.56 49.05 -4.96
C ASP A 850 -26.16 48.88 -4.32
N TRP A 851 -25.20 49.76 -4.64
CA TRP A 851 -23.83 49.72 -4.12
C TRP A 851 -23.79 49.78 -2.58
N ASP A 852 -24.51 50.72 -1.97
CA ASP A 852 -24.55 50.87 -0.50
C ASP A 852 -25.12 49.61 0.17
N LEU A 853 -26.14 49.00 -0.44
CA LEU A 853 -26.72 47.74 0.04
C LEU A 853 -25.74 46.57 -0.14
N LYS A 854 -25.05 46.48 -1.27
CA LYS A 854 -24.00 45.47 -1.52
C LYS A 854 -22.87 45.60 -0.51
N MET A 855 -22.41 46.81 -0.22
CA MET A 855 -21.39 47.08 0.81
C MET A 855 -21.87 46.72 2.22
N GLN A 856 -23.15 46.91 2.55
CA GLN A 856 -23.72 46.42 3.82
C GLN A 856 -23.71 44.88 3.92
N TYR A 857 -23.94 44.16 2.81
CA TYR A 857 -23.88 42.69 2.77
C TYR A 857 -22.45 42.14 2.72
N TYR A 858 -21.51 42.90 2.17
CA TYR A 858 -20.09 42.59 2.11
C TYR A 858 -19.40 43.10 3.38
N GLY A 859 -19.39 42.29 4.44
CA GLY A 859 -18.76 42.70 5.70
C GLY A 859 -17.27 42.96 5.53
N GLY A 860 -16.81 44.20 5.77
CA GLY A 860 -15.41 44.64 5.70
C GLY A 860 -15.23 46.12 5.31
N MET A 861 -14.13 46.44 4.62
CA MET A 861 -13.78 47.78 4.15
C MET A 861 -14.75 48.25 3.03
N PRO A 862 -15.47 49.36 3.19
CA PRO A 862 -16.54 49.79 2.28
C PRO A 862 -16.01 50.52 1.03
N ARG A 863 -15.07 49.90 0.31
CA ARG A 863 -14.47 50.45 -0.91
C ARG A 863 -13.88 49.35 -1.77
N LEU A 864 -13.75 49.61 -3.08
CA LEU A 864 -12.87 48.81 -3.92
C LEU A 864 -11.40 49.05 -3.54
N ALA A 865 -10.60 47.99 -3.60
CA ALA A 865 -9.15 48.08 -3.45
C ALA A 865 -8.54 48.80 -4.67
N ASP A 866 -7.52 49.61 -4.45
CA ASP A 866 -6.66 50.10 -5.51
C ASP A 866 -5.75 48.95 -5.97
N PRO A 867 -5.54 48.73 -7.29
CA PRO A 867 -4.66 47.67 -7.80
C PRO A 867 -3.28 47.62 -7.12
N ARG A 868 -2.72 48.78 -6.76
CA ARG A 868 -1.39 48.88 -6.12
C ARG A 868 -1.38 48.33 -4.69
N GLU A 869 -2.52 48.29 -4.02
CA GLU A 869 -2.62 47.71 -2.66
C GLU A 869 -2.35 46.20 -2.65
N LEU A 870 -2.52 45.53 -3.79
CA LEU A 870 -2.14 44.12 -3.93
C LEU A 870 -0.62 43.94 -4.07
N GLY A 871 0.04 44.92 -4.68
CA GLY A 871 1.41 44.82 -5.18
C GLY A 871 2.44 44.48 -4.10
N GLY A 872 2.24 44.94 -2.85
CA GLY A 872 3.16 44.64 -1.74
C GLY A 872 3.31 43.13 -1.48
N ALA A 873 2.23 42.36 -1.58
CA ALA A 873 2.29 40.91 -1.45
C ALA A 873 2.98 40.24 -2.64
N TYR A 874 2.75 40.73 -3.87
CA TYR A 874 3.47 40.25 -5.05
C TYR A 874 4.97 40.52 -4.93
N VAL A 875 5.37 41.73 -4.51
CA VAL A 875 6.78 42.07 -4.27
C VAL A 875 7.39 41.17 -3.21
N TYR A 876 6.72 40.95 -2.07
CA TYR A 876 7.19 40.02 -1.05
C TYR A 876 7.42 38.62 -1.63
N LEU A 877 6.40 38.06 -2.29
CA LEU A 877 6.45 36.72 -2.86
C LEU A 877 7.47 36.59 -3.99
N LEU A 878 7.72 37.63 -4.78
CA LEU A 878 8.75 37.64 -5.83
C LEU A 878 10.16 37.86 -5.29
N SER A 879 10.31 38.50 -4.13
CA SER A 879 11.60 38.80 -3.52
C SER A 879 12.23 37.59 -2.84
N ASP A 880 13.54 37.64 -2.62
CA ASP A 880 14.27 36.62 -1.86
C ASP A 880 13.92 36.63 -0.36
N SER A 881 13.23 37.68 0.14
CA SER A 881 12.74 37.74 1.53
C SER A 881 11.64 36.70 1.83
N SER A 882 11.05 36.11 0.79
CA SER A 882 10.09 35.01 0.89
C SER A 882 10.71 33.65 0.52
N SER A 883 12.04 33.49 0.74
CA SER A 883 12.82 32.29 0.40
C SER A 883 12.25 30.97 0.96
N TYR A 884 11.49 31.05 2.06
CA TYR A 884 10.82 29.89 2.68
C TYR A 884 9.29 29.86 2.49
N THR A 885 8.73 30.80 1.73
CA THR A 885 7.29 30.87 1.43
C THR A 885 7.03 30.26 0.05
N SER A 886 6.46 29.06 0.02
CA SER A 886 5.99 28.37 -1.18
C SER A 886 4.70 27.63 -0.89
N GLY A 887 3.77 27.62 -1.85
CA GLY A 887 2.47 26.98 -1.75
C GLY A 887 1.44 27.73 -0.92
N ILE A 888 1.65 29.00 -0.57
CA ILE A 888 0.65 29.80 0.14
C ILE A 888 -0.34 30.44 -0.85
N ASP A 889 -1.60 30.58 -0.44
CA ASP A 889 -2.51 31.57 -1.01
C ASP A 889 -2.66 32.72 0.00
N ILE A 890 -2.45 33.97 -0.45
CA ILE A 890 -2.64 35.18 0.36
C ILE A 890 -3.93 35.88 -0.10
N PRO A 891 -5.02 35.81 0.68
CA PRO A 891 -6.21 36.60 0.40
C PRO A 891 -5.98 38.08 0.70
N ILE A 892 -6.25 38.96 -0.29
CA ILE A 892 -6.16 40.42 -0.13
C ILE A 892 -7.52 41.01 -0.53
N ALA A 893 -8.43 41.08 0.43
CA ALA A 893 -9.85 41.31 0.14
C ALA A 893 -10.54 42.40 0.97
N GLY A 894 -9.83 43.15 1.83
CA GLY A 894 -10.44 44.20 2.68
C GLY A 894 -11.50 43.71 3.67
N ILE A 895 -11.61 42.38 3.81
CA ILE A 895 -12.70 41.57 4.37
C ILE A 895 -13.95 41.56 3.48
N VAL A 896 -14.22 40.39 2.91
CA VAL A 896 -15.58 39.90 2.68
C VAL A 896 -15.61 38.45 3.20
N GLY A 897 -15.81 38.31 4.51
CA GLY A 897 -16.17 37.08 5.24
C GLY A 897 -15.07 36.17 5.82
N ALA A 898 -13.79 36.41 5.46
CA ALA A 898 -12.52 36.05 6.12
C ALA A 898 -12.37 34.73 6.91
N TRP A 899 -12.59 33.51 6.40
CA TRP A 899 -12.47 32.95 5.05
C TRP A 899 -13.28 31.66 4.96
#